data_AF-A0A1B1YKA8-F1
#
_entry.id   AF-A0A1B1YKA8-F1
#
_cell.length_a   1.000
_cell.length_b   1.000
_cell.length_c   1.000
_cell.angle_alpha   90.00
_cell.angle_beta   90.00
_cell.angle_gamma   90.00
#
_symmetry.space_group_name_H-M   'P 1'
#
loop_
_entity.id
_entity.type
_entity.pdbx_description
1 polymer ?
#
loop_
_entity_poly.entity_id
_entity_poly.type
_entity_poly.pdbx_seq_one_letter_code
_entity_poly.pdbx_strand_id
1 'polypeptide(L)'
;MKKKLIASLALILTVCIWLTGSSFSLDIIVDIAGQKSTYKGNIYNLELNGIWVPTETPCIVVSGVAYVPLREVFQDYLGMTVGYDGSTQTAYVQKGSKRMDFNIAKQAIYQNGVKVNTSLPVAAVNGNTMVPLSLTAGYFGYTVSVKDSNKTIAIQWTNNEENSAIVKEAKLSGKVSKITYYTENGKEIVFIETSANRIIKQYVLNPGDGNPYYRLCIQFGDANVDKPGSLDVYSGSVQQIRYAQADTANKTVSVVIEVNRNPQYSAEVLSNGIKITIKSSGTSENVNQKPEGTPKVSVTPTPIPTSTPTPSPTPKPTPTATSTPVPTVTPTPTPMPTPTPTPAVTEVGTGVLHYTVDGDTITVMIDGVNLEKEIKNNPDKYRVEYRDIEKILHIRLPLNDKFRNEVLPGNSIVYGIISSVNKLYGEVNIRISGKDDFNWVLSSNGNTGTKIIITAANGKVITTTPTPKPATQSPTPTPSSKPVTPTPTPKPVTPTPTPSPTSSPGELVSRGGEVRSGTVSYAAASDKIIIDAASLKNYKIFRLTNPSRLVVDIYDNVIESREASAPDGALYTKIRTGQFDKSTARIVLEIPDNVNFEEKVSGNRLTLTLYYSGIKNITLTGDLGSFIIKLTGQGIREKIQQNIEDIVIEDDNKSNTFTFVFPNGIIDLGTGQLDIGDSVIKSVQTLTSGKSSYLSIARNNSNVQYSISYTGSSDEVIIEPVAGKGSGTGNSTGSGTVSRPDSANTTTPVASGKLVVLDAGHGGSDPGATYGMDEKWYNLDITLRLEKLLKEKGVNVKLTRSTDVFVGLDERAEMANEWGADVFISIHHNALMKSMHGTMTFYYPTSYKGKEYATIIHNDLIKNLGSNDLGIRTANFVVLRKTKMPAVLVEIGCLTNDGELAKLNTEEYRQKAAESLCESILKIISQ
;
A
#
# COMPACT_ATOMS: atom_id res chain seq x y z
N MET A 1 -20.31 -31.47 49.02
CA MET A 1 -19.63 -31.12 47.75
C MET A 1 -18.18 -30.66 47.91
N LYS A 2 -17.77 -29.95 48.97
CA LYS A 2 -16.39 -29.40 49.10
C LYS A 2 -15.25 -30.43 49.25
N LYS A 3 -15.49 -31.61 49.85
CA LYS A 3 -14.42 -32.63 50.04
C LYS A 3 -14.06 -33.43 48.77
N LYS A 4 -14.98 -33.56 47.80
CA LYS A 4 -14.72 -34.28 46.54
C LYS A 4 -13.93 -33.42 45.53
N LEU A 5 -14.07 -32.09 45.59
CA LEU A 5 -13.36 -31.17 44.69
C LEU A 5 -11.85 -31.08 45.01
N ILE A 6 -11.49 -31.20 46.29
CA ILE A 6 -10.08 -31.11 46.73
C ILE A 6 -9.29 -32.37 46.35
N ALA A 7 -9.93 -33.54 46.37
CA ALA A 7 -9.30 -34.78 45.91
C ALA A 7 -9.08 -34.81 44.38
N SER A 8 -10.00 -34.22 43.60
CA SER A 8 -9.86 -34.11 42.16
C SER A 8 -8.76 -33.11 41.73
N LEU A 9 -8.59 -32.00 42.46
CA LEU A 9 -7.50 -31.06 42.19
C LEU A 9 -6.13 -31.63 42.52
N ALA A 10 -6.00 -32.44 43.58
CA ALA A 10 -4.75 -33.09 43.92
C ALA A 10 -4.31 -34.10 42.84
N LEU A 11 -5.25 -34.85 42.25
CA LEU A 11 -4.94 -35.81 41.18
C LEU A 11 -4.53 -35.11 39.86
N ILE A 12 -5.14 -33.97 39.54
CA ILE A 12 -4.80 -33.17 38.35
C ILE A 12 -3.42 -32.52 38.51
N LEU A 13 -3.06 -32.07 39.72
CA LEU A 13 -1.76 -31.46 39.98
C LEU A 13 -0.61 -32.47 39.85
N THR A 14 -0.81 -33.73 40.22
CA THR A 14 0.23 -34.77 40.09
C THR A 14 0.44 -35.24 38.63
N VAL A 15 -0.59 -35.16 37.79
CA VAL A 15 -0.50 -35.50 36.35
C VAL A 15 0.16 -34.37 35.54
N CYS A 16 -0.01 -33.11 35.94
CA CYS A 16 0.60 -31.96 35.25
C CYS A 16 2.10 -31.79 35.52
N ILE A 17 2.64 -32.35 36.62
CA ILE A 17 4.07 -32.24 36.96
C ILE A 17 4.96 -33.17 36.10
N TRP A 18 4.37 -34.09 35.32
CA TRP A 18 5.13 -34.99 34.44
C TRP A 18 5.17 -34.57 32.95
N LEU A 19 4.61 -33.42 32.56
CA LEU A 19 4.47 -33.06 31.13
C LEU A 19 5.10 -31.72 30.70
N THR A 20 5.97 -31.09 31.49
CA THR A 20 6.74 -29.92 31.00
C THR A 20 8.24 -30.17 31.00
N GLY A 21 8.73 -30.60 29.85
CA GLY A 21 10.15 -30.60 29.52
C GLY A 21 10.31 -30.59 28.01
N SER A 22 10.64 -29.42 27.44
CA SER A 22 11.38 -29.14 26.17
C SER A 22 10.87 -27.86 25.48
N SER A 23 11.60 -26.75 25.60
CA SER A 23 11.55 -25.64 24.64
C SER A 23 12.67 -25.84 23.62
N PHE A 24 12.33 -25.91 22.34
CA PHE A 24 13.28 -26.06 21.25
C PHE A 24 13.83 -24.69 20.83
N SER A 25 15.14 -24.46 20.98
CA SER A 25 15.88 -23.48 20.19
C SER A 25 16.27 -24.17 18.88
N LEU A 26 15.94 -23.60 17.72
CA LEU A 26 16.44 -24.10 16.44
C LEU A 26 17.93 -23.75 16.36
N ASP A 27 18.75 -24.74 16.69
CA ASP A 27 20.21 -24.67 16.56
C ASP A 27 20.60 -24.29 15.11
N ILE A 28 21.54 -23.35 14.94
CA ILE A 28 22.15 -23.07 13.63
C ILE A 28 23.07 -24.23 13.30
N ILE A 29 22.69 -25.05 12.32
CA ILE A 29 23.48 -26.21 11.92
C ILE A 29 24.37 -25.82 10.75
N VAL A 30 25.69 -25.85 10.98
CA VAL A 30 26.70 -25.77 9.91
C VAL A 30 27.04 -27.17 9.47
N ASP A 31 26.91 -27.42 8.17
CA ASP A 31 27.36 -28.64 7.52
C ASP A 31 28.63 -28.33 6.73
N ILE A 32 29.75 -28.96 7.13
CA ILE A 32 31.01 -28.91 6.40
C ILE A 32 31.37 -30.35 6.04
N ALA A 33 31.48 -30.65 4.75
CA ALA A 33 31.83 -31.98 4.26
C ALA A 33 30.92 -33.12 4.77
N GLY A 34 29.63 -32.85 5.05
CA GLY A 34 28.70 -33.81 5.62
C GLY A 34 28.78 -33.93 7.15
N GLN A 35 29.70 -33.22 7.79
CA GLN A 35 29.76 -33.12 9.24
C GLN A 35 28.92 -31.94 9.72
N LYS A 36 27.78 -32.27 10.31
CA LYS A 36 26.87 -31.29 10.91
C LYS A 36 27.33 -30.95 12.33
N SER A 37 27.46 -29.66 12.59
CA SER A 37 27.81 -29.13 13.90
C SER A 37 26.91 -27.95 14.22
N THR A 38 26.57 -27.79 15.50
CA THR A 38 25.83 -26.63 15.95
C THR A 38 26.77 -25.44 16.06
N TYR A 39 26.53 -24.39 15.28
CA TYR A 39 27.22 -23.12 15.40
C TYR A 39 26.85 -22.45 16.71
N LYS A 40 27.86 -22.14 17.53
CA LYS A 40 27.70 -21.36 18.77
C LYS A 40 28.44 -20.02 18.71
N GLY A 41 28.94 -19.63 17.54
CA GLY A 41 29.64 -18.37 17.32
C GLY A 41 28.70 -17.19 17.07
N ASN A 42 29.28 -16.00 16.86
CA ASN A 42 28.50 -14.79 16.59
C ASN A 42 27.91 -14.82 15.18
N ILE A 43 26.70 -14.27 15.04
CA ILE A 43 26.10 -13.93 13.75
C ILE A 43 26.56 -12.51 13.39
N TYR A 44 26.88 -12.32 12.12
CA TYR A 44 27.35 -11.04 11.60
C TYR A 44 26.29 -10.45 10.67
N ASN A 45 26.13 -9.14 10.73
CA ASN A 45 25.32 -8.37 9.80
C ASN A 45 26.16 -8.05 8.55
N LEU A 46 25.50 -7.93 7.38
CA LEU A 46 26.15 -7.66 6.11
C LEU A 46 26.02 -6.18 5.72
N GLU A 47 27.14 -5.57 5.32
CA GLU A 47 27.22 -4.19 4.84
C GLU A 47 27.76 -4.18 3.39
N LEU A 48 27.06 -3.53 2.47
CA LEU A 48 27.48 -3.37 1.07
C LEU A 48 27.74 -1.89 0.78
N ASN A 49 29.01 -1.55 0.53
CA ASN A 49 29.47 -0.19 0.26
C ASN A 49 28.95 0.87 1.28
N GLY A 50 28.89 0.51 2.56
CA GLY A 50 28.41 1.38 3.64
C GLY A 50 26.92 1.27 3.97
N ILE A 51 26.15 0.45 3.24
CA ILE A 51 24.71 0.26 3.43
C ILE A 51 24.42 -1.11 4.05
N TRP A 52 23.63 -1.13 5.12
CA TRP A 52 23.19 -2.37 5.76
C TRP A 52 22.18 -3.12 4.89
N VAL A 53 22.39 -4.42 4.72
CA VAL A 53 21.47 -5.30 4.01
C VAL A 53 21.12 -6.51 4.88
N PRO A 54 19.83 -6.89 4.96
CA PRO A 54 19.42 -8.04 5.75
C PRO A 54 19.78 -9.37 5.05
N THR A 55 20.04 -10.42 5.82
CA THR A 55 20.18 -11.79 5.29
C THR A 55 19.30 -12.72 6.09
N GLU A 56 18.51 -13.54 5.41
CA GLU A 56 17.65 -14.56 6.05
C GLU A 56 18.52 -15.72 6.56
N THR A 57 19.53 -16.13 5.78
CA THR A 57 20.56 -17.04 6.25
C THR A 57 21.64 -16.25 6.99
N PRO A 58 21.94 -16.57 8.26
CA PRO A 58 22.89 -15.79 9.05
C PRO A 58 24.30 -15.85 8.46
N CYS A 59 24.96 -14.69 8.34
CA CYS A 59 26.39 -14.64 8.04
C CYS A 59 27.17 -15.04 9.30
N ILE A 60 28.16 -15.91 9.14
CA ILE A 60 28.89 -16.50 10.28
C ILE A 60 30.40 -16.41 10.07
N VAL A 61 31.17 -16.51 11.15
CA VAL A 61 32.63 -16.59 11.09
C VAL A 61 33.07 -17.90 11.72
N VAL A 62 33.68 -18.77 10.93
CA VAL A 62 34.19 -20.08 11.38
C VAL A 62 35.70 -20.07 11.26
N SER A 63 36.41 -20.26 12.37
CA SER A 63 37.88 -20.31 12.42
C SER A 63 38.56 -19.10 11.77
N GLY A 64 38.02 -17.90 11.98
CA GLY A 64 38.55 -16.65 11.42
C GLY A 64 38.18 -16.37 9.96
N VAL A 65 37.35 -17.22 9.35
CA VAL A 65 36.89 -17.06 7.96
C VAL A 65 35.42 -16.69 7.96
N ALA A 66 35.10 -15.56 7.33
CA ALA A 66 33.74 -15.11 7.12
C ALA A 66 33.05 -15.95 6.03
N TYR A 67 31.88 -16.50 6.36
CA TYR A 67 31.01 -17.23 5.46
C TYR A 67 29.68 -16.49 5.31
N VAL A 68 29.26 -16.33 4.05
CA VAL A 68 28.02 -15.64 3.69
C VAL A 68 27.16 -16.53 2.78
N PRO A 69 25.82 -16.34 2.79
CA PRO A 69 24.94 -17.07 1.89
C PRO A 69 25.22 -16.71 0.43
N LEU A 70 25.59 -17.71 -0.38
CA LEU A 70 26.03 -17.51 -1.76
C LEU A 70 24.97 -16.81 -2.62
N ARG A 71 23.72 -17.27 -2.53
CA ARG A 71 22.62 -16.74 -3.33
C ARG A 71 22.24 -15.33 -2.89
N GLU A 72 21.88 -15.16 -1.62
CA GLU A 72 21.45 -13.87 -1.08
C GLU A 72 22.50 -12.77 -1.34
N VAL A 73 23.76 -13.04 -1.03
CA VAL A 73 24.82 -12.03 -1.18
C VAL A 73 25.17 -11.78 -2.64
N PHE A 74 25.50 -12.83 -3.40
CA PHE A 74 26.08 -12.61 -4.72
C PHE A 74 25.03 -12.47 -5.82
N GLN A 75 23.87 -13.11 -5.71
CA GLN A 75 22.77 -12.97 -6.69
C GLN A 75 21.87 -11.79 -6.34
N ASP A 76 21.29 -11.80 -5.14
CA ASP A 76 20.18 -10.90 -4.83
C ASP A 76 20.67 -9.47 -4.59
N TYR A 77 21.85 -9.32 -3.98
CA TYR A 77 22.45 -8.01 -3.73
C TYR A 77 23.54 -7.58 -4.72
N LEU A 78 24.44 -8.48 -5.15
CA LEU A 78 25.54 -8.12 -6.07
C LEU A 78 25.23 -8.40 -7.55
N GLY A 79 24.03 -8.91 -7.87
CA GLY A 79 23.51 -9.04 -9.24
C GLY A 79 24.25 -10.08 -10.10
N MET A 80 24.86 -11.09 -9.49
CA MET A 80 25.63 -12.13 -10.17
C MET A 80 24.75 -13.34 -10.48
N THR A 81 25.16 -14.16 -11.45
CA THR A 81 24.44 -15.41 -11.74
C THR A 81 24.85 -16.47 -10.73
N VAL A 82 23.91 -16.95 -9.92
CA VAL A 82 24.13 -18.06 -8.98
C VAL A 82 23.26 -19.26 -9.34
N GLY A 83 23.85 -20.43 -9.42
CA GLY A 83 23.14 -21.68 -9.69
C GLY A 83 23.61 -22.84 -8.82
N TYR A 84 22.86 -23.93 -8.87
CA TYR A 84 23.18 -25.16 -8.16
C TYR A 84 22.89 -26.36 -9.07
N ASP A 85 23.89 -27.21 -9.26
CA ASP A 85 23.76 -28.49 -9.94
C ASP A 85 23.67 -29.60 -8.89
N GLY A 86 22.44 -30.14 -8.73
CA GLY A 86 22.17 -31.20 -7.77
C GLY A 86 22.80 -32.55 -8.12
N SER A 87 23.18 -32.78 -9.38
CA SER A 87 23.82 -34.04 -9.80
C SER A 87 25.28 -34.10 -9.39
N THR A 88 25.97 -32.96 -9.41
CA THR A 88 27.38 -32.83 -9.02
C THR A 88 27.57 -32.22 -7.63
N GLN A 89 26.49 -31.81 -6.96
CA GLN A 89 26.48 -31.03 -5.72
C GLN A 89 27.38 -29.79 -5.79
N THR A 90 27.28 -29.08 -6.92
CA THR A 90 28.10 -27.91 -7.20
C THR A 90 27.23 -26.67 -7.22
N ALA A 91 27.45 -25.76 -6.27
CA ALA A 91 26.94 -24.40 -6.39
C ALA A 91 27.93 -23.56 -7.19
N TYR A 92 27.47 -22.59 -7.97
CA TYR A 92 28.36 -21.70 -8.70
C TYR A 92 27.88 -20.27 -8.63
N VAL A 93 28.84 -19.35 -8.77
CA VAL A 93 28.61 -17.92 -8.95
C VAL A 93 29.41 -17.44 -10.15
N GLN A 94 28.80 -16.62 -10.98
CA GLN A 94 29.40 -16.15 -12.23
C GLN A 94 29.08 -14.68 -12.47
N LYS A 95 30.09 -13.95 -12.94
CA LYS A 95 29.99 -12.57 -13.43
C LYS A 95 30.91 -12.42 -14.65
N GLY A 96 30.30 -12.26 -15.83
CA GLY A 96 31.03 -12.27 -17.10
C GLY A 96 31.77 -13.59 -17.34
N SER A 97 33.04 -13.50 -17.72
CA SER A 97 33.93 -14.65 -17.94
C SER A 97 34.52 -15.25 -16.66
N LYS A 98 34.32 -14.60 -15.51
CA LYS A 98 34.74 -15.12 -14.21
C LYS A 98 33.62 -15.97 -13.63
N ARG A 99 33.90 -17.23 -13.37
CA ARG A 99 33.05 -18.21 -12.70
C ARG A 99 33.82 -18.85 -11.56
N MET A 100 33.15 -19.03 -10.44
CA MET A 100 33.65 -19.79 -9.31
C MET A 100 32.64 -20.88 -8.96
N ASP A 101 33.11 -22.12 -8.88
CA ASP A 101 32.32 -23.30 -8.55
C ASP A 101 32.71 -23.83 -7.17
N PHE A 102 31.72 -24.14 -6.35
CA PHE A 102 31.84 -24.66 -5.00
C PHE A 102 31.22 -26.05 -4.96
N ASN A 103 32.07 -27.07 -5.06
CA ASN A 103 31.63 -28.46 -4.98
C ASN A 103 31.57 -28.91 -3.52
N ILE A 104 30.35 -29.13 -3.03
CA ILE A 104 30.06 -29.45 -1.63
C ILE A 104 30.55 -30.87 -1.30
N ALA A 105 30.32 -31.83 -2.20
CA ALA A 105 30.73 -33.23 -1.99
C ALA A 105 32.25 -33.41 -1.96
N LYS A 106 32.96 -32.77 -2.89
CA LYS A 106 34.42 -32.87 -3.04
C LYS A 106 35.18 -31.87 -2.17
N GLN A 107 34.47 -30.98 -1.47
CA GLN A 107 35.05 -29.87 -0.71
C GLN A 107 36.12 -29.13 -1.51
N ALA A 108 35.75 -28.74 -2.74
CA ALA A 108 36.68 -28.17 -3.70
C ALA A 108 36.09 -26.92 -4.33
N ILE A 109 36.92 -25.88 -4.44
CA ILE A 109 36.58 -24.61 -5.08
C ILE A 109 37.34 -24.53 -6.41
N TYR A 110 36.67 -24.14 -7.48
CA TYR A 110 37.26 -23.97 -8.81
C TYR A 110 37.04 -22.53 -9.28
N GLN A 111 38.03 -21.95 -9.93
CA GLN A 111 37.95 -20.68 -10.66
C GLN A 111 38.08 -21.00 -12.15
N ASN A 112 37.02 -20.74 -12.93
CA ASN A 112 36.96 -21.06 -14.36
C ASN A 112 37.36 -22.51 -14.68
N GLY A 113 36.90 -23.46 -13.85
CA GLY A 113 37.22 -24.89 -13.99
C GLY A 113 38.61 -25.30 -13.46
N VAL A 114 39.47 -24.36 -13.07
CA VAL A 114 40.77 -24.66 -12.46
C VAL A 114 40.61 -24.75 -10.94
N LYS A 115 41.05 -25.85 -10.34
CA LYS A 115 40.97 -26.05 -8.88
C LYS A 115 41.81 -25.00 -8.15
N VAL A 116 41.21 -24.27 -7.23
CA VAL A 116 41.89 -23.32 -6.35
C VAL A 116 42.67 -24.09 -5.28
N ASN A 117 43.95 -23.78 -5.10
CA ASN A 117 44.75 -24.33 -4.01
C ASN A 117 44.37 -23.65 -2.69
N THR A 118 43.33 -24.14 -2.04
CA THR A 118 42.82 -23.61 -0.78
C THR A 118 42.35 -24.75 0.13
N SER A 119 42.52 -24.57 1.43
CA SER A 119 41.97 -25.45 2.47
C SER A 119 40.64 -24.94 3.03
N LEU A 120 40.06 -23.87 2.47
CA LEU A 120 38.80 -23.31 2.92
C LEU A 120 37.64 -24.26 2.56
N PRO A 121 36.86 -24.75 3.53
CA PRO A 121 35.74 -25.63 3.25
C PRO A 121 34.61 -24.92 2.52
N VAL A 122 33.79 -25.69 1.79
CA VAL A 122 32.48 -25.25 1.30
C VAL A 122 31.46 -25.68 2.33
N ALA A 123 30.78 -24.72 2.94
CA ALA A 123 29.85 -24.96 4.03
C ALA A 123 28.39 -24.86 3.55
N ALA A 124 27.46 -25.37 4.35
CA ALA A 124 26.04 -25.07 4.24
C ALA A 124 25.47 -24.73 5.62
N VAL A 125 24.52 -23.80 5.66
CA VAL A 125 23.74 -23.48 6.86
C VAL A 125 22.27 -23.65 6.53
N ASN A 126 21.57 -24.51 7.27
CA ASN A 126 20.15 -24.82 7.04
C ASN A 126 19.80 -25.20 5.58
N GLY A 127 20.74 -25.81 4.86
CA GLY A 127 20.56 -26.21 3.45
C GLY A 127 20.99 -25.16 2.42
N ASN A 128 21.32 -23.94 2.83
CA ASN A 128 21.82 -22.88 1.96
C ASN A 128 23.35 -22.93 1.85
N THR A 129 23.89 -22.86 0.64
CA THR A 129 25.34 -22.86 0.41
C THR A 129 25.98 -21.60 0.96
N MET A 130 26.99 -21.78 1.80
CA MET A 130 27.78 -20.73 2.42
C MET A 130 29.18 -20.74 1.82
N VAL A 131 29.67 -19.57 1.41
CA VAL A 131 30.97 -19.45 0.72
C VAL A 131 31.95 -18.58 1.50
N PRO A 132 33.27 -18.87 1.44
CA PRO A 132 34.27 -18.03 2.07
C PRO A 132 34.28 -16.65 1.41
N LEU A 133 33.88 -15.63 2.16
CA LEU A 133 33.57 -14.33 1.59
C LEU A 133 34.80 -13.67 0.97
N SER A 134 35.94 -13.65 1.67
CA SER A 134 37.16 -13.00 1.19
C SER A 134 37.67 -13.60 -0.12
N LEU A 135 37.67 -14.94 -0.23
CA LEU A 135 38.06 -15.65 -1.45
C LEU A 135 37.08 -15.39 -2.59
N THR A 136 35.78 -15.48 -2.30
CA THR A 136 34.73 -15.37 -3.32
C THR A 136 34.63 -13.93 -3.82
N ALA A 137 34.43 -12.97 -2.93
CA ALA A 137 34.30 -11.56 -3.27
C ALA A 137 35.59 -11.00 -3.88
N GLY A 138 36.76 -11.40 -3.36
CA GLY A 138 38.07 -11.03 -3.92
C GLY A 138 38.28 -11.47 -5.36
N TYR A 139 37.84 -12.68 -5.72
CA TYR A 139 37.92 -13.16 -7.12
C TYR A 139 37.14 -12.27 -8.11
N PHE A 140 36.02 -11.70 -7.64
CA PHE A 140 35.19 -10.80 -8.42
C PHE A 140 35.57 -9.31 -8.28
N GLY A 141 36.71 -9.01 -7.64
CA GLY A 141 37.23 -7.65 -7.54
C GLY A 141 36.62 -6.82 -6.41
N TYR A 142 35.94 -7.45 -5.46
CA TYR A 142 35.43 -6.79 -4.26
C TYR A 142 36.44 -6.89 -3.12
N THR A 143 36.58 -5.82 -2.35
CA THR A 143 37.34 -5.79 -1.10
C THR A 143 36.43 -6.14 0.07
N VAL A 144 36.93 -6.92 1.02
CA VAL A 144 36.17 -7.36 2.19
C VAL A 144 36.83 -6.87 3.45
N SER A 145 36.04 -6.39 4.41
CA SER A 145 36.50 -6.13 5.77
C SER A 145 35.56 -6.78 6.78
N VAL A 146 36.11 -7.25 7.90
CA VAL A 146 35.34 -7.77 9.02
C VAL A 146 35.57 -6.82 10.19
N LYS A 147 34.48 -6.25 10.71
CA LYS A 147 34.49 -5.37 11.88
C LYS A 147 33.93 -6.16 13.06
N ASP A 148 34.81 -6.89 13.74
CA ASP A 148 34.44 -7.77 14.87
C ASP A 148 33.82 -7.02 16.05
N SER A 149 34.10 -5.72 16.20
CA SER A 149 33.55 -4.85 17.24
C SER A 149 32.03 -4.68 17.11
N ASN A 150 31.52 -4.64 15.87
CA ASN A 150 30.10 -4.39 15.58
C ASN A 150 29.44 -5.59 14.90
N LYS A 151 30.10 -6.75 14.92
CA LYS A 151 29.67 -7.98 14.25
C LYS A 151 29.22 -7.70 12.81
N THR A 152 30.04 -6.98 12.08
CA THR A 152 29.75 -6.57 10.70
C THR A 152 30.74 -7.21 9.76
N ILE A 153 30.25 -7.73 8.64
CA ILE A 153 31.07 -8.10 7.51
C ILE A 153 30.71 -7.16 6.36
N ALA A 154 31.70 -6.49 5.77
CA ALA A 154 31.49 -5.48 4.75
C ALA A 154 32.13 -5.88 3.41
N ILE A 155 31.40 -5.69 2.31
CA ILE A 155 31.88 -5.83 0.94
C ILE A 155 31.92 -4.43 0.30
N GLN A 156 33.05 -4.07 -0.29
CA GLN A 156 33.33 -2.76 -0.89
C GLN A 156 33.95 -2.93 -2.28
N TRP A 157 33.85 -1.92 -3.14
CA TRP A 157 34.49 -1.89 -4.47
C TRP A 157 34.85 -0.45 -4.85
N THR A 158 35.89 -0.28 -5.68
CA THR A 158 36.32 1.03 -6.20
C THR A 158 36.14 1.09 -7.72
N ASN A 159 35.80 2.26 -8.25
CA ASN A 159 35.38 2.47 -9.64
C ASN A 159 36.51 2.40 -10.70
N ASN A 160 37.60 1.65 -10.48
CA ASN A 160 38.87 1.85 -11.19
C ASN A 160 39.47 0.68 -11.98
N GLU A 161 38.69 -0.29 -12.43
CA GLU A 161 39.12 -1.13 -13.57
C GLU A 161 37.98 -1.38 -14.55
N GLU A 162 38.36 -1.30 -15.85
CA GLU A 162 37.56 -1.40 -17.07
C GLU A 162 36.25 -2.16 -16.89
N ASN A 163 35.18 -1.40 -16.71
CA ASN A 163 33.85 -1.94 -16.65
C ASN A 163 32.92 -0.97 -17.37
N SER A 164 32.79 -1.15 -18.68
CA SER A 164 31.45 -1.06 -19.29
C SER A 164 30.61 -2.22 -18.75
N ALA A 165 30.42 -2.26 -17.43
CA ALA A 165 29.54 -3.21 -16.80
C ALA A 165 28.14 -2.74 -17.13
N ILE A 166 27.44 -3.54 -17.92
CA ILE A 166 26.01 -3.39 -18.12
C ILE A 166 25.36 -3.41 -16.74
N VAL A 167 24.90 -2.25 -16.30
CA VAL A 167 24.23 -2.06 -15.01
C VAL A 167 22.81 -2.61 -15.11
N LYS A 168 22.17 -2.41 -16.27
CA LYS A 168 20.86 -2.96 -16.61
C LYS A 168 20.72 -3.19 -18.12
N GLU A 169 20.01 -4.25 -18.51
CA GLU A 169 19.63 -4.49 -19.90
C GLU A 169 18.18 -4.91 -20.06
N ALA A 170 17.58 -4.55 -21.19
CA ALA A 170 16.35 -5.11 -21.70
C ALA A 170 16.66 -5.80 -23.04
N LYS A 171 16.28 -7.07 -23.17
CA LYS A 171 16.34 -7.81 -24.45
C LYS A 171 14.98 -7.70 -25.14
N LEU A 172 15.01 -7.38 -26.42
CA LEU A 172 13.84 -7.17 -27.25
C LEU A 172 13.90 -8.06 -28.50
N SER A 173 12.75 -8.23 -29.15
CA SER A 173 12.63 -8.88 -30.45
C SER A 173 12.50 -7.84 -31.58
N GLY A 174 12.97 -8.20 -32.77
CA GLY A 174 12.86 -7.35 -33.96
C GLY A 174 14.08 -6.46 -34.19
N LYS A 175 13.85 -5.25 -34.73
CA LYS A 175 14.92 -4.36 -35.20
C LYS A 175 15.58 -3.54 -34.09
N VAL A 176 14.97 -3.44 -32.93
CA VAL A 176 15.65 -3.04 -31.68
C VAL A 176 15.81 -4.33 -30.89
N SER A 177 17.03 -4.86 -30.81
CA SER A 177 17.28 -6.17 -30.20
C SER A 177 17.65 -6.05 -28.73
N LYS A 178 18.21 -4.90 -28.32
CA LYS A 178 18.67 -4.70 -26.94
C LYS A 178 18.75 -3.23 -26.59
N ILE A 179 18.39 -2.89 -25.36
CA ILE A 179 18.68 -1.59 -24.76
C ILE A 179 19.51 -1.83 -23.51
N THR A 180 20.63 -1.12 -23.39
CA THR A 180 21.63 -1.34 -22.35
C THR A 180 21.98 -0.02 -21.69
N TYR A 181 21.98 -0.01 -20.35
CA TYR A 181 22.57 1.07 -19.57
C TYR A 181 23.88 0.61 -18.94
N TYR A 182 24.94 1.38 -19.13
CA TYR A 182 26.26 1.15 -18.53
C TYR A 182 27.00 2.47 -18.30
N THR A 183 28.04 2.44 -17.49
CA THR A 183 28.94 3.60 -17.32
C THR A 183 30.25 3.34 -18.04
N GLU A 184 30.81 4.36 -18.69
CA GLU A 184 32.07 4.30 -19.43
C GLU A 184 32.85 5.59 -19.17
N ASN A 185 34.05 5.49 -18.59
CA ASN A 185 34.92 6.64 -18.30
C ASN A 185 34.20 7.76 -17.50
N GLY A 186 33.41 7.39 -16.49
CA GLY A 186 32.64 8.33 -15.67
C GLY A 186 31.45 8.99 -16.38
N LYS A 187 31.11 8.54 -17.59
CA LYS A 187 29.92 8.97 -18.35
C LYS A 187 28.85 7.89 -18.30
N GLU A 188 27.60 8.31 -18.28
CA GLU A 188 26.45 7.43 -18.27
C GLU A 188 26.03 7.15 -19.71
N ILE A 189 25.98 5.88 -20.12
CA ILE A 189 25.70 5.47 -21.50
C ILE A 189 24.40 4.68 -21.57
N VAL A 190 23.50 5.08 -22.47
CA VAL A 190 22.40 4.25 -22.95
C VAL A 190 22.70 3.84 -24.39
N PHE A 191 22.87 2.55 -24.62
CA PHE A 191 23.11 1.99 -25.95
C PHE A 191 21.90 1.19 -26.41
N ILE A 192 21.42 1.50 -27.61
CA ILE A 192 20.27 0.87 -28.24
C ILE A 192 20.81 0.08 -29.43
N GLU A 193 20.84 -1.25 -29.31
CA GLU A 193 21.25 -2.13 -30.38
C GLU A 193 20.13 -2.23 -31.42
N THR A 194 20.37 -1.65 -32.59
CA THR A 194 19.37 -1.53 -33.64
C THR A 194 20.01 -1.40 -35.01
N SER A 195 19.25 -1.82 -36.04
CA SER A 195 19.59 -1.55 -37.45
C SER A 195 19.12 -0.18 -37.93
N ALA A 196 18.45 0.62 -37.08
CA ALA A 196 18.12 2.00 -37.37
C ALA A 196 19.38 2.84 -37.55
N ASN A 197 19.41 3.63 -38.62
CA ASN A 197 20.57 4.42 -39.01
C ASN A 197 20.31 5.95 -38.99
N ARG A 198 19.20 6.39 -38.39
CA ARG A 198 18.88 7.82 -38.27
C ARG A 198 18.11 8.15 -37.00
N ILE A 199 18.53 9.19 -36.31
CA ILE A 199 17.76 9.86 -35.26
C ILE A 199 16.84 10.88 -35.94
N ILE A 200 15.54 10.77 -35.70
CA ILE A 200 14.49 11.65 -36.25
C ILE A 200 14.31 12.88 -35.38
N LYS A 201 14.28 12.69 -34.06
CA LYS A 201 14.00 13.76 -33.11
C LYS A 201 14.70 13.51 -31.79
N GLN A 202 15.29 14.55 -31.21
CA GLN A 202 15.80 14.51 -29.85
C GLN A 202 15.44 15.80 -29.11
N TYR A 203 14.97 15.68 -27.87
CA TYR A 203 14.60 16.81 -27.04
C TYR A 203 14.56 16.40 -25.58
N VAL A 204 14.72 17.38 -24.70
CA VAL A 204 14.57 17.19 -23.25
C VAL A 204 13.25 17.82 -22.85
N LEU A 205 12.39 17.03 -22.20
CA LEU A 205 11.27 17.59 -21.46
C LEU A 205 11.75 17.87 -20.05
N ASN A 206 11.48 19.08 -19.57
CA ASN A 206 11.67 19.41 -18.17
C ASN A 206 10.77 18.51 -17.30
N PRO A 207 11.13 18.30 -16.03
CA PRO A 207 10.22 17.76 -15.03
C PRO A 207 8.90 18.52 -15.07
N GLY A 208 7.79 17.79 -14.99
CA GLY A 208 6.44 18.35 -15.14
C GLY A 208 5.38 17.30 -14.81
N ASP A 209 4.12 17.72 -14.76
CA ASP A 209 2.98 16.99 -14.19
C ASP A 209 3.00 15.46 -14.42
N GLY A 210 3.28 14.72 -13.36
CA GLY A 210 3.34 13.25 -13.32
C GLY A 210 4.74 12.62 -13.47
N ASN A 211 5.80 13.37 -13.78
CA ASN A 211 7.17 12.86 -13.85
C ASN A 211 8.23 13.83 -13.23
N PRO A 212 8.97 13.41 -12.17
CA PRO A 212 9.93 14.29 -11.48
C PRO A 212 11.28 14.39 -12.18
N TYR A 213 11.47 13.61 -13.24
CA TYR A 213 12.73 13.52 -13.94
C TYR A 213 12.68 14.30 -15.25
N TYR A 214 13.83 14.83 -15.64
CA TYR A 214 14.02 15.28 -17.01
C TYR A 214 13.88 14.07 -17.92
N ARG A 215 13.10 14.21 -18.99
CA ARG A 215 12.91 13.14 -19.96
C ARG A 215 13.70 13.46 -21.21
N LEU A 216 14.84 12.79 -21.36
CA LEU A 216 15.59 12.80 -22.60
C LEU A 216 14.89 11.86 -23.59
N CYS A 217 14.19 12.45 -24.55
CA CYS A 217 13.42 11.74 -25.57
C CYS A 217 14.24 11.64 -26.84
N ILE A 218 14.53 10.42 -27.29
CA ILE A 218 15.19 10.12 -28.56
C ILE A 218 14.22 9.29 -29.42
N GLN A 219 13.89 9.80 -30.60
CA GLN A 219 13.11 9.09 -31.62
C GLN A 219 14.00 8.77 -32.82
N PHE A 220 13.92 7.53 -33.29
CA PHE A 220 14.70 7.05 -34.44
C PHE A 220 13.84 6.19 -35.36
N GLY A 221 14.16 6.25 -36.66
CA GLY A 221 13.36 5.66 -37.73
C GLY A 221 13.86 4.28 -38.16
N ASP A 222 13.07 3.63 -39.01
CA ASP A 222 13.38 2.33 -39.63
C ASP A 222 13.54 1.17 -38.64
N ALA A 223 12.97 1.32 -37.44
CA ALA A 223 12.97 0.33 -36.37
C ALA A 223 11.54 0.08 -35.85
N ASN A 224 11.34 -1.12 -35.30
CA ASN A 224 10.09 -1.50 -34.66
C ASN A 224 10.38 -2.18 -33.31
N VAL A 225 9.46 -2.01 -32.36
CA VAL A 225 9.38 -2.76 -31.09
C VAL A 225 8.00 -3.40 -30.96
N ASP A 226 7.95 -4.68 -30.59
CA ASP A 226 6.70 -5.46 -30.60
C ASP A 226 5.75 -5.09 -29.44
N LYS A 227 6.31 -4.68 -28.30
CA LYS A 227 5.57 -4.26 -27.11
C LYS A 227 6.29 -3.09 -26.43
N PRO A 228 5.56 -2.10 -25.86
CA PRO A 228 6.17 -1.08 -25.03
C PRO A 228 6.75 -1.72 -23.76
N GLY A 229 7.81 -1.13 -23.23
CA GLY A 229 8.46 -1.64 -22.03
C GLY A 229 9.26 -0.57 -21.29
N SER A 230 9.73 -0.94 -20.11
CA SER A 230 10.58 -0.13 -19.26
C SER A 230 11.77 -0.93 -18.76
N LEU A 231 12.84 -0.22 -18.44
CA LEU A 231 14.03 -0.71 -17.77
C LEU A 231 14.32 0.21 -16.58
N ASP A 232 14.14 -0.32 -15.39
CA ASP A 232 14.38 0.38 -14.13
C ASP A 232 15.89 0.34 -13.80
N VAL A 233 16.51 1.53 -13.77
CA VAL A 233 17.96 1.69 -13.70
C VAL A 233 18.44 2.08 -12.32
N TYR A 234 17.89 3.16 -11.74
CA TYR A 234 18.24 3.71 -10.42
C TYR A 234 19.74 3.82 -10.14
N SER A 235 20.52 4.22 -11.14
CA SER A 235 21.99 4.24 -11.04
C SER A 235 22.54 5.45 -11.77
N GLY A 236 23.37 6.24 -11.08
CA GLY A 236 23.79 7.54 -11.58
C GLY A 236 22.64 8.54 -11.59
N SER A 237 22.50 9.30 -12.66
CA SER A 237 21.35 10.17 -12.91
C SER A 237 20.18 9.48 -13.59
N VAL A 238 20.41 8.38 -14.30
CA VAL A 238 19.34 7.64 -14.99
C VAL A 238 18.50 6.82 -14.01
N GLN A 239 17.19 7.08 -14.01
CA GLN A 239 16.21 6.43 -13.13
C GLN A 239 15.50 5.29 -13.86
N GLN A 240 15.00 5.57 -15.05
CA GLN A 240 14.26 4.61 -15.87
C GLN A 240 14.48 4.90 -17.36
N ILE A 241 14.48 3.85 -18.18
CA ILE A 241 14.47 3.95 -19.63
C ILE A 241 13.19 3.30 -20.13
N ARG A 242 12.34 4.07 -20.81
CA ARG A 242 11.11 3.57 -21.44
C ARG A 242 11.26 3.54 -22.94
N TYR A 243 10.64 2.57 -23.58
CA TYR A 243 10.62 2.46 -25.02
C TYR A 243 9.24 2.04 -25.52
N ALA A 244 8.82 2.59 -26.66
CA ALA A 244 7.58 2.24 -27.32
C ALA A 244 7.64 2.55 -28.81
N GLN A 245 6.78 1.89 -29.58
CA GLN A 245 6.50 2.29 -30.95
C GLN A 245 5.79 3.65 -30.91
N ALA A 246 6.46 4.70 -31.39
CA ALA A 246 5.89 6.04 -31.43
C ALA A 246 5.01 6.25 -32.66
N ASP A 247 5.39 5.61 -33.77
CA ASP A 247 4.62 5.63 -35.00
C ASP A 247 4.82 4.31 -35.75
N THR A 248 3.75 3.54 -35.90
CA THR A 248 3.77 2.25 -36.60
C THR A 248 3.84 2.42 -38.11
N ALA A 249 3.22 3.48 -38.66
CA ALA A 249 3.20 3.74 -40.10
C ALA A 249 4.58 4.19 -40.60
N ASN A 250 5.25 5.05 -39.82
CA ASN A 250 6.57 5.59 -40.15
C ASN A 250 7.74 4.77 -39.56
N LYS A 251 7.46 3.65 -38.89
CA LYS A 251 8.46 2.78 -38.23
C LYS A 251 9.40 3.57 -37.32
N THR A 252 8.80 4.39 -36.47
CA THR A 252 9.51 5.24 -35.50
C THR A 252 9.39 4.66 -34.11
N VAL A 253 10.54 4.41 -33.48
CA VAL A 253 10.63 4.04 -32.06
C VAL A 253 11.01 5.27 -31.25
N SER A 254 10.38 5.43 -30.08
CA SER A 254 10.77 6.43 -29.09
C SER A 254 11.36 5.75 -27.87
N VAL A 255 12.53 6.24 -27.45
CA VAL A 255 13.16 5.92 -26.18
C VAL A 255 13.15 7.18 -25.31
N VAL A 256 12.64 7.04 -24.09
CA VAL A 256 12.56 8.11 -23.11
C VAL A 256 13.41 7.73 -21.91
N ILE A 257 14.47 8.48 -21.67
CA ILE A 257 15.39 8.27 -20.54
C ILE A 257 15.04 9.30 -19.48
N GLU A 258 14.64 8.81 -18.30
CA GLU A 258 14.34 9.63 -17.14
C GLU A 258 15.62 9.90 -16.36
N VAL A 259 15.97 11.17 -16.26
CA VAL A 259 17.22 11.66 -15.66
C VAL A 259 16.89 12.60 -14.50
N ASN A 260 17.45 12.37 -13.33
CA ASN A 260 17.17 13.16 -12.12
C ASN A 260 17.76 14.58 -12.11
N ARG A 261 18.40 14.99 -13.20
CA ARG A 261 18.94 16.33 -13.43
C ARG A 261 18.83 16.68 -14.90
N ASN A 262 18.93 17.97 -15.23
CA ASN A 262 18.91 18.42 -16.62
C ASN A 262 20.09 17.79 -17.39
N PRO A 263 19.85 16.87 -18.34
CA PRO A 263 20.92 16.09 -18.93
C PRO A 263 21.70 16.92 -19.95
N GLN A 264 23.01 17.02 -19.75
CA GLN A 264 23.94 17.36 -20.82
C GLN A 264 24.30 16.07 -21.55
N TYR A 265 23.91 15.93 -22.82
CA TYR A 265 24.00 14.66 -23.55
C TYR A 265 24.49 14.81 -24.99
N SER A 266 24.93 13.69 -25.57
CA SER A 266 25.13 13.52 -27.01
C SER A 266 24.52 12.18 -27.46
N ALA A 267 23.90 12.16 -28.64
CA ALA A 267 23.41 10.94 -29.27
C ALA A 267 24.09 10.74 -30.62
N GLU A 268 24.63 9.54 -30.84
CA GLU A 268 25.39 9.17 -32.04
C GLU A 268 24.80 7.90 -32.65
N VAL A 269 24.65 7.90 -33.99
CA VAL A 269 24.28 6.70 -34.74
C VAL A 269 25.55 5.95 -35.10
N LEU A 270 25.65 4.70 -34.64
CA LEU A 270 26.72 3.77 -34.96
C LEU A 270 26.20 2.68 -35.91
N SER A 271 27.12 1.94 -36.53
CA SER A 271 26.76 0.85 -37.46
C SER A 271 25.95 -0.28 -36.82
N ASN A 272 26.00 -0.41 -35.48
CA ASN A 272 25.34 -1.46 -34.71
C ASN A 272 24.28 -0.91 -33.73
N GLY A 273 23.95 0.38 -33.78
CA GLY A 273 22.96 0.94 -32.86
C GLY A 273 23.07 2.44 -32.65
N ILE A 274 22.38 2.94 -31.62
CA ILE A 274 22.41 4.35 -31.23
C ILE A 274 23.02 4.45 -29.83
N LYS A 275 24.08 5.25 -29.69
CA LYS A 275 24.77 5.51 -28.42
C LYS A 275 24.38 6.88 -27.87
N ILE A 276 23.81 6.90 -26.68
CA ILE A 276 23.43 8.11 -25.95
C ILE A 276 24.37 8.24 -24.75
N THR A 277 25.12 9.34 -24.69
CA THR A 277 26.06 9.64 -23.61
C THR A 277 25.54 10.80 -22.78
N ILE A 278 25.35 10.61 -21.48
CA ILE A 278 24.94 11.63 -20.50
C ILE A 278 26.18 11.98 -19.65
N LYS A 279 26.54 13.26 -19.61
CA LYS A 279 27.74 13.74 -18.88
C LYS A 279 27.47 13.80 -17.38
N SER A 280 28.43 13.36 -16.56
CA SER A 280 28.42 13.51 -15.09
C SER A 280 28.97 14.89 -14.70
N SER A 281 28.29 15.60 -13.78
CA SER A 281 28.74 16.88 -13.26
C SER A 281 29.70 16.67 -12.10
N GLY A 282 31.00 16.87 -12.33
CA GLY A 282 32.02 16.98 -11.30
C GLY A 282 32.67 18.37 -11.31
N THR A 283 32.95 18.89 -10.12
CA THR A 283 33.79 20.05 -9.77
C THR A 283 33.32 21.44 -10.21
N SER A 284 33.08 22.27 -9.19
CA SER A 284 33.10 23.73 -9.27
C SER A 284 34.46 24.19 -9.80
N GLU A 285 34.50 24.69 -11.04
CA GLU A 285 35.58 25.57 -11.47
C GLU A 285 35.13 27.03 -11.32
N ASN A 286 35.88 27.74 -10.48
CA ASN A 286 35.85 29.17 -10.35
C ASN A 286 36.28 29.80 -11.68
N VAL A 287 35.38 30.51 -12.37
CA VAL A 287 35.78 31.54 -13.33
C VAL A 287 35.06 32.83 -13.00
N ASN A 288 35.80 33.62 -12.24
CA ASN A 288 35.64 35.04 -12.06
C ASN A 288 35.83 35.73 -13.43
N GLN A 289 34.78 36.22 -14.09
CA GLN A 289 34.91 37.27 -15.11
C GLN A 289 33.78 38.31 -15.05
N LYS A 290 34.26 39.53 -14.85
CA LYS A 290 33.65 40.86 -14.81
C LYS A 290 32.86 41.21 -16.11
N PRO A 291 31.83 42.07 -16.03
CA PRO A 291 31.05 42.49 -17.19
C PRO A 291 31.73 43.63 -17.96
N GLU A 292 31.95 43.48 -19.27
CA GLU A 292 32.14 44.63 -20.17
C GLU A 292 32.07 44.25 -21.66
N GLY A 293 31.44 45.12 -22.47
CA GLY A 293 31.78 45.30 -23.88
C GLY A 293 30.71 44.98 -24.92
N THR A 294 29.86 45.96 -25.23
CA THR A 294 29.09 46.04 -26.49
C THR A 294 30.05 46.13 -27.69
N PRO A 295 29.67 45.60 -28.87
CA PRO A 295 29.66 46.48 -30.04
C PRO A 295 28.43 46.34 -30.98
N LYS A 296 27.90 47.51 -31.31
CA LYS A 296 27.11 47.99 -32.47
C LYS A 296 26.83 47.07 -33.69
N VAL A 297 25.53 46.90 -33.93
CA VAL A 297 24.70 47.18 -35.14
C VAL A 297 25.33 47.07 -36.54
N SER A 298 24.69 46.25 -37.39
CA SER A 298 24.46 46.51 -38.82
C SER A 298 23.04 46.07 -39.21
N VAL A 299 22.42 46.78 -40.15
CA VAL A 299 20.96 47.00 -40.29
C VAL A 299 20.40 46.46 -41.62
N THR A 300 19.09 46.10 -41.62
CA THR A 300 18.10 46.27 -42.72
C THR A 300 17.93 45.11 -43.74
N PRO A 301 16.74 44.85 -44.35
CA PRO A 301 15.37 45.38 -44.13
C PRO A 301 14.27 44.34 -43.85
N THR A 302 13.22 44.84 -43.19
CA THR A 302 11.86 44.30 -43.05
C THR A 302 11.01 44.48 -44.31
N PRO A 303 10.17 43.51 -44.74
CA PRO A 303 9.08 43.78 -45.66
C PRO A 303 7.78 44.22 -44.95
N ILE A 304 7.14 45.20 -45.57
CA ILE A 304 5.96 46.00 -45.21
C ILE A 304 4.67 45.16 -45.18
N PRO A 305 3.69 45.46 -44.29
CA PRO A 305 2.41 44.76 -44.20
C PRO A 305 1.47 45.16 -45.34
N THR A 306 0.74 44.18 -45.91
CA THR A 306 -0.33 44.44 -46.88
C THR A 306 -1.69 44.04 -46.29
N SER A 307 -2.67 44.88 -46.59
CA SER A 307 -3.99 45.06 -45.98
C SER A 307 -5.02 43.94 -46.20
N THR A 308 -5.86 43.79 -45.17
CA THR A 308 -7.17 43.15 -45.12
C THR A 308 -8.15 43.64 -46.20
N PRO A 309 -8.98 42.76 -46.80
CA PRO A 309 -10.27 43.14 -47.35
C PRO A 309 -11.44 42.72 -46.44
N THR A 310 -12.37 43.66 -46.26
CA THR A 310 -13.66 43.59 -45.53
C THR A 310 -14.78 43.04 -46.45
N PRO A 311 -15.90 42.47 -45.93
CA PRO A 311 -16.74 41.48 -46.63
C PRO A 311 -17.98 42.07 -47.35
N SER A 312 -18.64 41.25 -48.20
CA SER A 312 -20.03 41.45 -48.66
C SER A 312 -20.59 40.19 -49.37
N PRO A 313 -21.90 40.05 -49.61
CA PRO A 313 -22.90 39.43 -48.73
C PRO A 313 -23.51 38.15 -49.33
N THR A 314 -24.23 37.33 -48.54
CA THR A 314 -25.06 36.24 -49.09
C THR A 314 -26.53 36.42 -48.68
N PRO A 315 -27.46 36.55 -49.63
CA PRO A 315 -28.90 36.61 -49.35
C PRO A 315 -29.56 35.22 -49.29
N LYS A 316 -30.65 35.18 -48.50
CA LYS A 316 -31.67 34.14 -48.26
C LYS A 316 -32.94 34.49 -49.11
N PRO A 317 -34.04 33.70 -49.28
CA PRO A 317 -34.32 32.25 -49.55
C PRO A 317 -35.41 31.99 -50.68
N THR A 318 -35.80 30.70 -50.88
CA THR A 318 -37.18 30.18 -51.24
C THR A 318 -37.63 30.17 -52.73
N PRO A 319 -38.67 29.41 -53.21
CA PRO A 319 -39.22 28.04 -52.96
C PRO A 319 -39.10 27.13 -54.24
N THR A 320 -39.61 25.89 -54.32
CA THR A 320 -40.92 25.54 -54.98
C THR A 320 -41.14 24.01 -55.02
N ALA A 321 -42.41 23.64 -55.14
CA ALA A 321 -43.08 22.36 -54.96
C ALA A 321 -43.16 21.42 -56.20
N THR A 322 -43.38 20.13 -55.87
CA THR A 322 -44.23 19.05 -56.46
C THR A 322 -44.30 18.76 -57.97
N SER A 323 -43.95 17.52 -58.35
CA SER A 323 -44.79 16.63 -59.20
C SER A 323 -44.36 15.13 -59.16
N THR A 324 -45.32 14.28 -58.76
CA THR A 324 -45.94 13.05 -59.39
C THR A 324 -45.14 12.06 -60.32
N PRO A 325 -45.63 10.84 -60.72
CA PRO A 325 -45.26 9.52 -60.11
C PRO A 325 -44.96 8.30 -61.09
N VAL A 326 -44.71 7.09 -60.53
CA VAL A 326 -44.91 5.67 -61.09
C VAL A 326 -43.87 5.11 -62.12
N PRO A 327 -43.71 3.76 -62.40
CA PRO A 327 -43.89 2.47 -61.67
C PRO A 327 -42.58 1.63 -61.52
N THR A 328 -42.38 0.81 -60.48
CA THR A 328 -42.77 -0.61 -60.26
C THR A 328 -42.07 -1.67 -61.12
N VAL A 329 -41.23 -2.48 -60.45
CA VAL A 329 -40.98 -3.89 -60.81
C VAL A 329 -41.05 -4.74 -59.53
N THR A 330 -41.92 -5.74 -59.59
CA THR A 330 -42.20 -6.80 -58.60
C THR A 330 -41.07 -7.85 -58.65
N PRO A 331 -40.57 -8.38 -57.52
CA PRO A 331 -40.96 -9.75 -57.18
C PRO A 331 -41.02 -10.11 -55.67
N THR A 332 -41.97 -11.00 -55.39
CA THR A 332 -41.91 -12.13 -54.43
C THR A 332 -42.03 -11.82 -52.93
N PRO A 333 -42.87 -12.59 -52.18
CA PRO A 333 -43.08 -12.37 -50.75
C PRO A 333 -41.77 -12.48 -49.97
N THR A 334 -41.35 -11.35 -49.41
CA THR A 334 -40.26 -11.27 -48.47
C THR A 334 -40.60 -12.15 -47.26
N PRO A 335 -39.70 -13.06 -46.82
CA PRO A 335 -39.87 -13.70 -45.53
C PRO A 335 -40.06 -12.60 -44.49
N MET A 336 -41.03 -12.81 -43.58
CA MET A 336 -41.24 -11.95 -42.42
C MET A 336 -39.87 -11.54 -41.88
N PRO A 337 -39.56 -10.22 -41.80
CA PRO A 337 -38.24 -9.77 -41.41
C PRO A 337 -37.88 -10.50 -40.12
N THR A 338 -36.84 -11.33 -40.19
CA THR A 338 -36.15 -11.76 -39.00
C THR A 338 -35.91 -10.47 -38.22
N PRO A 339 -36.40 -10.36 -36.97
CA PRO A 339 -36.24 -9.14 -36.22
C PRO A 339 -34.77 -8.75 -36.32
N THR A 340 -34.52 -7.58 -36.92
CA THR A 340 -33.21 -6.94 -36.87
C THR A 340 -32.77 -7.07 -35.43
N PRO A 341 -31.59 -7.65 -35.13
CA PRO A 341 -31.16 -7.78 -33.75
C PRO A 341 -31.24 -6.38 -33.16
N THR A 342 -32.20 -6.19 -32.26
CA THR A 342 -32.30 -4.98 -31.46
C THR A 342 -30.89 -4.75 -30.92
N PRO A 343 -30.27 -3.56 -31.13
CA PRO A 343 -28.95 -3.29 -30.56
C PRO A 343 -28.99 -3.77 -29.12
N ALA A 344 -28.08 -4.67 -28.77
CA ALA A 344 -28.15 -5.40 -27.51
C ALA A 344 -28.07 -4.38 -26.38
N VAL A 345 -29.24 -4.01 -25.86
CA VAL A 345 -29.38 -3.11 -24.74
C VAL A 345 -28.67 -3.78 -23.58
N THR A 346 -27.46 -3.31 -23.30
CA THR A 346 -26.63 -3.90 -22.26
C THR A 346 -27.09 -3.26 -20.96
N GLU A 347 -27.80 -4.05 -20.15
CA GLU A 347 -28.20 -3.67 -18.81
C GLU A 347 -27.02 -3.86 -17.85
N VAL A 348 -26.74 -2.81 -17.07
CA VAL A 348 -25.64 -2.76 -16.11
C VAL A 348 -26.21 -2.44 -14.74
N GLY A 349 -25.89 -3.30 -13.77
CA GLY A 349 -26.51 -3.30 -12.44
C GLY A 349 -27.77 -4.15 -12.42
N THR A 350 -28.09 -4.75 -11.26
CA THR A 350 -29.25 -5.63 -11.09
C THR A 350 -30.13 -5.20 -9.91
N GLY A 351 -29.94 -3.97 -9.43
CA GLY A 351 -30.59 -3.44 -8.24
C GLY A 351 -31.55 -2.29 -8.55
N VAL A 352 -31.98 -1.58 -7.51
CA VAL A 352 -32.86 -0.40 -7.64
C VAL A 352 -32.26 0.70 -8.51
N LEU A 353 -30.93 0.80 -8.52
CA LEU A 353 -30.18 1.60 -9.46
C LEU A 353 -29.54 0.67 -10.49
N HIS A 354 -29.86 0.90 -11.76
CA HIS A 354 -29.25 0.21 -12.90
C HIS A 354 -29.33 1.13 -14.12
N TYR A 355 -28.64 0.80 -15.19
CA TYR A 355 -28.74 1.55 -16.43
C TYR A 355 -28.68 0.66 -17.66
N THR A 356 -29.15 1.20 -18.76
CA THR A 356 -29.03 0.59 -20.08
C THR A 356 -28.24 1.49 -21.02
N VAL A 357 -27.46 0.89 -21.90
CA VAL A 357 -26.73 1.60 -22.96
C VAL A 357 -27.34 1.27 -24.31
N ASP A 358 -27.66 2.32 -25.07
CA ASP A 358 -28.06 2.24 -26.47
C ASP A 358 -27.29 3.30 -27.26
N GLY A 359 -26.22 2.87 -27.96
CA GLY A 359 -25.27 3.78 -28.62
C GLY A 359 -24.66 4.80 -27.66
N ASP A 360 -24.77 6.08 -28.01
CA ASP A 360 -24.33 7.22 -27.19
C ASP A 360 -25.45 7.74 -26.25
N THR A 361 -26.32 6.84 -25.80
CA THR A 361 -27.35 7.16 -24.80
C THR A 361 -27.21 6.22 -23.61
N ILE A 362 -27.19 6.81 -22.42
CA ILE A 362 -27.33 6.06 -21.16
C ILE A 362 -28.71 6.36 -20.61
N THR A 363 -29.46 5.31 -20.29
CA THR A 363 -30.69 5.43 -19.54
C THR A 363 -30.48 4.88 -18.14
N VAL A 364 -30.34 5.76 -17.16
CA VAL A 364 -30.27 5.39 -15.73
C VAL A 364 -31.70 5.22 -15.20
N MET A 365 -31.96 4.09 -14.56
CA MET A 365 -33.25 3.77 -13.96
C MET A 365 -33.12 3.74 -12.43
N ILE A 366 -34.10 4.34 -11.76
CA ILE A 366 -34.24 4.36 -10.31
C ILE A 366 -35.62 3.82 -9.97
N ASP A 367 -35.67 2.57 -9.52
CA ASP A 367 -36.94 1.88 -9.28
C ASP A 367 -37.58 2.30 -7.95
N GLY A 368 -38.90 2.50 -7.98
CA GLY A 368 -39.66 2.79 -6.75
C GLY A 368 -39.45 4.19 -6.17
N VAL A 369 -38.70 5.07 -6.85
CA VAL A 369 -38.63 6.50 -6.55
C VAL A 369 -39.00 7.30 -7.79
N ASN A 370 -40.05 8.12 -7.73
CA ASN A 370 -40.42 9.05 -8.81
C ASN A 370 -39.93 10.46 -8.46
N LEU A 371 -38.73 10.82 -8.93
CA LEU A 371 -38.07 12.08 -8.60
C LEU A 371 -38.83 13.31 -9.10
N GLU A 372 -39.51 13.25 -10.25
CA GLU A 372 -40.34 14.37 -10.74
C GLU A 372 -41.43 14.74 -9.72
N LYS A 373 -42.12 13.73 -9.22
CA LYS A 373 -43.17 13.89 -8.21
C LYS A 373 -42.58 14.30 -6.86
N GLU A 374 -41.52 13.63 -6.44
CA GLU A 374 -40.96 13.81 -5.09
C GLU A 374 -40.22 15.14 -4.92
N ILE A 375 -39.51 15.64 -5.93
CA ILE A 375 -38.88 16.98 -5.88
C ILE A 375 -39.97 18.06 -5.76
N LYS A 376 -41.11 17.90 -6.44
CA LYS A 376 -42.20 18.86 -6.37
C LYS A 376 -42.91 18.84 -5.02
N ASN A 377 -43.13 17.66 -4.45
CA ASN A 377 -43.89 17.50 -3.20
C ASN A 377 -43.02 17.66 -1.95
N ASN A 378 -41.74 17.31 -2.05
CA ASN A 378 -40.79 17.24 -0.94
C ASN A 378 -39.43 17.86 -1.36
N PRO A 379 -39.40 19.14 -1.79
CA PRO A 379 -38.19 19.78 -2.37
C PRO A 379 -36.98 19.85 -1.43
N ASP A 380 -37.22 19.82 -0.10
CA ASP A 380 -36.14 19.82 0.90
C ASP A 380 -35.51 18.44 1.10
N LYS A 381 -36.17 17.38 0.61
CA LYS A 381 -35.80 15.98 0.82
C LYS A 381 -35.25 15.32 -0.43
N TYR A 382 -35.70 15.75 -1.61
CA TYR A 382 -35.26 15.24 -2.90
C TYR A 382 -34.66 16.38 -3.71
N ARG A 383 -33.43 16.19 -4.16
CA ARG A 383 -32.69 17.19 -4.92
C ARG A 383 -31.96 16.53 -6.08
N VAL A 384 -32.01 17.17 -7.25
CA VAL A 384 -31.21 16.81 -8.42
C VAL A 384 -30.46 18.06 -8.81
N GLU A 385 -29.14 17.96 -8.85
CA GLU A 385 -28.24 19.08 -9.12
C GLU A 385 -27.19 18.63 -10.13
N TYR A 386 -27.00 19.40 -11.18
CA TYR A 386 -25.84 19.26 -12.05
C TYR A 386 -24.73 20.18 -11.55
N ARG A 387 -23.57 19.60 -11.25
CA ARG A 387 -22.36 20.30 -10.85
C ARG A 387 -21.45 20.41 -12.05
N ASP A 388 -21.35 21.61 -12.60
CA ASP A 388 -20.67 21.94 -13.85
C ASP A 388 -19.14 21.91 -13.75
N ILE A 389 -18.58 22.15 -12.57
CA ILE A 389 -17.12 22.06 -12.34
C ILE A 389 -16.66 20.60 -12.34
N GLU A 390 -17.35 19.74 -11.59
CA GLU A 390 -17.01 18.32 -11.45
C GLU A 390 -17.59 17.45 -12.57
N LYS A 391 -18.47 18.02 -13.42
CA LYS A 391 -19.25 17.31 -14.44
C LYS A 391 -20.08 16.18 -13.86
N ILE A 392 -20.77 16.44 -12.75
CA ILE A 392 -21.55 15.42 -12.01
C ILE A 392 -23.03 15.78 -11.96
N LEU A 393 -23.90 14.85 -12.34
CA LEU A 393 -25.31 14.89 -11.93
C LEU A 393 -25.44 14.21 -10.56
N HIS A 394 -25.67 15.02 -9.53
CA HIS A 394 -25.84 14.60 -8.15
C HIS A 394 -27.32 14.55 -7.79
N ILE A 395 -27.75 13.39 -7.33
CA ILE A 395 -29.12 13.12 -6.89
C ILE A 395 -29.05 12.80 -5.40
N ARG A 396 -29.83 13.53 -4.61
CA ARG A 396 -30.03 13.30 -3.18
C ARG A 396 -31.50 12.94 -2.97
N LEU A 397 -31.76 11.83 -2.29
CA LEU A 397 -33.09 11.39 -1.91
C LEU A 397 -33.07 10.90 -0.45
N PRO A 398 -34.22 10.80 0.26
CA PRO A 398 -34.28 10.23 1.59
C PRO A 398 -33.75 8.80 1.66
N LEU A 399 -33.34 8.40 2.86
CA LEU A 399 -32.85 7.06 3.13
C LEU A 399 -33.87 6.02 2.65
N ASN A 400 -33.37 5.10 1.82
CA ASN A 400 -34.15 4.02 1.28
C ASN A 400 -33.28 2.76 1.28
N ASP A 401 -33.65 1.79 2.12
CA ASP A 401 -32.88 0.56 2.35
C ASP A 401 -32.78 -0.36 1.12
N LYS A 402 -33.49 -0.05 0.03
CA LYS A 402 -33.35 -0.78 -1.23
C LYS A 402 -32.11 -0.36 -2.04
N PHE A 403 -31.50 0.78 -1.72
CA PHE A 403 -30.22 1.19 -2.30
C PHE A 403 -29.06 0.58 -1.51
N ARG A 404 -27.91 0.44 -2.18
CA ARG A 404 -26.67 -0.03 -1.56
C ARG A 404 -25.50 0.82 -2.03
N ASN A 405 -24.40 0.78 -1.29
CA ASN A 405 -23.15 1.38 -1.76
C ASN A 405 -22.64 0.57 -2.95
N GLU A 406 -22.59 1.17 -4.13
CA GLU A 406 -22.18 0.49 -5.37
C GLU A 406 -21.57 1.47 -6.38
N VAL A 407 -20.67 0.95 -7.22
CA VAL A 407 -20.13 1.63 -8.40
C VAL A 407 -20.61 0.88 -9.64
N LEU A 408 -21.36 1.56 -10.50
CA LEU A 408 -21.69 1.04 -11.83
C LEU A 408 -20.66 1.60 -12.82
N PRO A 409 -20.05 0.75 -13.67
CA PRO A 409 -19.04 1.19 -14.62
C PRO A 409 -19.61 2.22 -15.60
N GLY A 410 -18.74 3.04 -16.20
CA GLY A 410 -19.15 4.03 -17.20
C GLY A 410 -19.22 3.50 -18.62
N ASN A 411 -19.36 4.41 -19.57
CA ASN A 411 -19.34 4.13 -21.02
C ASN A 411 -18.57 5.25 -21.78
N SER A 412 -18.88 5.52 -23.05
CA SER A 412 -18.28 6.62 -23.82
C SER A 412 -18.56 8.03 -23.26
N ILE A 413 -19.62 8.21 -22.46
CA ILE A 413 -20.10 9.53 -22.00
C ILE A 413 -19.81 9.75 -20.51
N VAL A 414 -20.00 8.73 -19.68
CA VAL A 414 -19.80 8.84 -18.22
C VAL A 414 -18.59 8.01 -17.78
N TYR A 415 -17.86 8.48 -16.77
CA TYR A 415 -16.84 7.68 -16.09
C TYR A 415 -17.46 6.55 -15.27
N GLY A 416 -18.67 6.77 -14.73
CA GLY A 416 -19.43 5.78 -13.97
C GLY A 416 -20.50 6.42 -13.09
N ILE A 417 -21.17 5.59 -12.30
CA ILE A 417 -22.20 6.01 -11.36
C ILE A 417 -21.85 5.45 -9.98
N ILE A 418 -21.81 6.30 -8.95
CA ILE A 418 -21.71 5.86 -7.55
C ILE A 418 -23.05 6.06 -6.86
N SER A 419 -23.55 5.02 -6.20
CA SER A 419 -24.57 5.14 -5.16
C SER A 419 -23.92 5.03 -3.78
N SER A 420 -24.27 5.94 -2.90
CA SER A 420 -23.82 5.99 -1.51
C SER A 420 -25.05 6.17 -0.61
N VAL A 421 -25.28 5.21 0.27
CA VAL A 421 -26.32 5.27 1.29
C VAL A 421 -25.73 5.96 2.51
N ASN A 422 -26.22 7.17 2.82
CA ASN A 422 -25.81 7.92 3.99
C ASN A 422 -26.88 7.87 5.09
N LYS A 423 -26.71 6.98 6.06
CA LYS A 423 -27.68 6.81 7.14
C LYS A 423 -27.57 7.92 8.20
N LEU A 424 -26.41 8.56 8.34
CA LEU A 424 -26.21 9.69 9.27
C LEU A 424 -27.18 10.84 8.93
N TYR A 425 -27.17 11.29 7.68
CA TYR A 425 -28.04 12.35 7.19
C TYR A 425 -29.40 11.85 6.70
N GLY A 426 -29.61 10.52 6.70
CA GLY A 426 -30.88 9.91 6.34
C GLY A 426 -31.18 10.07 4.85
N GLU A 427 -30.20 9.81 4.00
CA GLU A 427 -30.27 10.04 2.56
C GLU A 427 -29.53 8.97 1.73
N VAL A 428 -29.81 8.94 0.43
CA VAL A 428 -29.02 8.26 -0.59
C VAL A 428 -28.50 9.31 -1.55
N ASN A 429 -27.21 9.23 -1.84
CA ASN A 429 -26.47 10.07 -2.77
C ASN A 429 -26.12 9.25 -4.02
N ILE A 430 -26.64 9.63 -5.18
CA ILE A 430 -26.27 9.05 -6.47
C ILE A 430 -25.49 10.11 -7.25
N ARG A 431 -24.27 9.79 -7.64
CA ARG A 431 -23.37 10.68 -8.40
C ARG A 431 -23.12 10.04 -9.76
N ILE A 432 -23.61 10.66 -10.82
CA ILE A 432 -23.38 10.24 -12.21
C ILE A 432 -22.33 11.18 -12.80
N SER A 433 -21.16 10.64 -13.12
CA SER A 433 -19.97 11.42 -13.49
C SER A 433 -19.75 11.41 -15.00
N GLY A 434 -19.83 12.59 -15.62
CA GLY A 434 -19.54 12.80 -17.03
C GLY A 434 -18.06 12.84 -17.33
N LYS A 435 -17.67 12.34 -18.50
CA LYS A 435 -16.33 12.56 -19.07
C LYS A 435 -16.14 13.99 -19.55
N ASP A 436 -17.23 14.59 -19.99
CA ASP A 436 -17.40 15.99 -20.37
C ASP A 436 -18.80 16.45 -19.91
N ASP A 437 -19.19 17.68 -20.28
CA ASP A 437 -20.58 18.09 -20.14
C ASP A 437 -21.52 17.12 -20.87
N PHE A 438 -22.65 16.81 -20.24
CA PHE A 438 -23.67 15.95 -20.81
C PHE A 438 -25.06 16.54 -20.63
N ASN A 439 -25.93 16.22 -21.59
CA ASN A 439 -27.34 16.52 -21.50
C ASN A 439 -28.03 15.43 -20.69
N TRP A 440 -28.98 15.82 -19.84
CA TRP A 440 -29.78 14.88 -19.08
C TRP A 440 -31.25 15.30 -19.06
N VAL A 441 -32.14 14.30 -19.16
CA VAL A 441 -33.58 14.49 -19.03
C VAL A 441 -34.09 13.53 -17.97
N LEU A 442 -34.76 14.09 -16.97
CA LEU A 442 -35.46 13.36 -15.93
C LEU A 442 -36.91 13.14 -16.37
N SER A 443 -37.39 11.90 -16.29
CA SER A 443 -38.79 11.53 -16.56
C SER A 443 -39.22 10.36 -15.69
N SER A 444 -40.49 10.23 -15.36
CA SER A 444 -40.98 9.02 -14.67
C SER A 444 -40.85 7.75 -15.53
N ASN A 445 -40.45 6.61 -14.93
CA ASN A 445 -40.47 5.28 -15.55
C ASN A 445 -41.82 4.55 -15.29
N GLY A 446 -42.91 5.31 -15.27
CA GLY A 446 -44.21 4.92 -14.70
C GLY A 446 -44.51 5.64 -13.37
N ASN A 447 -45.63 5.32 -12.72
CA ASN A 447 -46.08 6.06 -11.52
C ASN A 447 -45.14 5.95 -10.30
N THR A 448 -44.22 4.99 -10.30
CA THR A 448 -43.39 4.65 -9.12
C THR A 448 -41.89 4.84 -9.30
N GLY A 449 -41.35 4.91 -10.51
CA GLY A 449 -39.89 4.96 -10.76
C GLY A 449 -39.42 6.19 -11.53
N THR A 450 -38.11 6.38 -11.64
CA THR A 450 -37.46 7.45 -12.42
C THR A 450 -36.61 6.87 -13.54
N LYS A 451 -36.63 7.55 -14.68
CA LYS A 451 -35.76 7.35 -15.82
C LYS A 451 -34.96 8.64 -16.06
N ILE A 452 -33.65 8.53 -16.16
CA ILE A 452 -32.74 9.64 -16.47
C ILE A 452 -32.02 9.29 -17.77
N ILE A 453 -32.35 10.01 -18.82
CA ILE A 453 -31.74 9.83 -20.14
C ILE A 453 -30.55 10.78 -20.24
N ILE A 454 -29.37 10.25 -20.47
CA ILE A 454 -28.11 10.99 -20.59
C ILE A 454 -27.56 10.83 -22.00
N THR A 455 -27.16 11.93 -22.61
CA THR A 455 -26.58 12.00 -23.96
C THR A 455 -25.42 12.99 -23.99
N ALA A 456 -24.51 12.84 -24.94
CA ALA A 456 -23.39 13.77 -25.11
C ALA A 456 -23.87 15.22 -25.36
N ALA A 457 -23.16 16.21 -24.80
CA ALA A 457 -23.47 17.62 -25.01
C ALA A 457 -23.01 18.07 -26.40
N ASN A 458 -23.88 17.98 -27.41
CA ASN A 458 -23.61 18.48 -28.77
C ASN A 458 -23.69 20.03 -28.87
N GLY A 459 -23.18 20.76 -27.88
CA GLY A 459 -23.09 22.23 -27.90
C GLY A 459 -24.37 23.00 -27.49
N LYS A 460 -25.39 22.33 -26.93
CA LYS A 460 -26.57 22.99 -26.36
C LYS A 460 -27.00 22.29 -25.08
N VAL A 461 -26.71 22.92 -23.94
CA VAL A 461 -27.12 22.46 -22.61
C VAL A 461 -28.63 22.72 -22.46
N ILE A 462 -29.42 21.66 -22.28
CA ILE A 462 -30.82 21.78 -21.85
C ILE A 462 -30.87 21.42 -20.36
N THR A 463 -30.81 22.43 -19.49
CA THR A 463 -31.05 22.29 -18.05
C THR A 463 -32.54 22.44 -17.78
N THR A 464 -33.24 21.36 -17.42
CA THR A 464 -34.59 21.45 -16.86
C THR A 464 -34.59 20.91 -15.44
N THR A 465 -34.15 21.72 -14.48
CA THR A 465 -34.36 21.46 -13.05
C THR A 465 -35.37 22.48 -12.50
N PRO A 466 -36.40 22.08 -11.73
CA PRO A 466 -37.27 23.00 -11.01
C PRO A 466 -36.60 23.48 -9.72
N THR A 467 -36.39 24.79 -9.56
CA THR A 467 -35.73 25.40 -8.39
C THR A 467 -36.71 25.67 -7.23
N PRO A 468 -36.44 25.25 -5.97
CA PRO A 468 -37.23 25.68 -4.80
C PRO A 468 -36.70 27.00 -4.19
N LYS A 469 -37.61 27.85 -3.69
CA LYS A 469 -37.36 29.17 -3.06
C LYS A 469 -37.26 29.05 -1.52
N PRO A 470 -36.46 29.88 -0.80
CA PRO A 470 -36.29 29.79 0.66
C PRO A 470 -37.54 30.15 1.49
N ALA A 471 -37.68 29.52 2.66
CA ALA A 471 -38.87 29.49 3.52
C ALA A 471 -39.10 30.72 4.42
N THR A 472 -40.38 31.06 4.64
CA THR A 472 -40.87 32.00 5.67
C THR A 472 -41.90 31.31 6.59
N GLN A 473 -42.03 31.80 7.84
CA GLN A 473 -42.69 31.13 8.99
C GLN A 473 -44.21 30.87 8.89
N SER A 474 -44.64 29.90 9.71
CA SER A 474 -45.98 29.25 9.89
C SER A 474 -47.14 30.18 10.32
N PRO A 475 -48.43 29.80 10.12
CA PRO A 475 -49.15 29.04 11.17
C PRO A 475 -50.12 27.92 10.69
N THR A 476 -50.35 26.94 11.57
CA THR A 476 -51.35 25.82 11.56
C THR A 476 -52.81 26.32 11.66
N PRO A 477 -53.87 25.59 11.17
CA PRO A 477 -54.50 24.48 11.95
C PRO A 477 -55.21 23.33 11.15
N THR A 478 -55.06 22.09 11.67
CA THR A 478 -56.03 20.99 12.00
C THR A 478 -57.21 20.53 11.05
N PRO A 479 -57.94 19.40 11.30
CA PRO A 479 -57.85 18.08 10.62
C PRO A 479 -59.18 17.57 9.98
N SER A 480 -59.24 16.28 9.57
CA SER A 480 -60.43 15.40 9.33
C SER A 480 -60.58 14.92 7.86
N SER A 481 -61.10 13.74 7.47
CA SER A 481 -61.26 12.40 8.05
C SER A 481 -61.70 11.41 6.93
N LYS A 482 -61.35 10.12 7.12
CA LYS A 482 -62.11 8.90 6.74
C LYS A 482 -62.13 8.37 5.27
N PRO A 483 -62.42 7.05 5.09
CA PRO A 483 -61.67 6.14 4.20
C PRO A 483 -62.52 5.42 3.14
N VAL A 484 -61.89 4.69 2.21
CA VAL A 484 -62.59 3.77 1.28
C VAL A 484 -61.90 2.40 1.18
N THR A 485 -62.74 1.37 1.29
CA THR A 485 -62.53 -0.09 1.36
C THR A 485 -62.25 -0.74 -0.02
N PRO A 486 -61.60 -1.92 -0.11
CA PRO A 486 -61.10 -2.51 -1.37
C PRO A 486 -62.05 -3.56 -2.00
N THR A 487 -61.78 -3.94 -3.26
CA THR A 487 -62.39 -5.11 -3.95
C THR A 487 -61.43 -5.62 -5.06
N PRO A 488 -61.57 -6.84 -5.62
CA PRO A 488 -60.84 -8.04 -5.24
C PRO A 488 -59.88 -8.57 -6.33
N THR A 489 -58.96 -9.45 -5.91
CA THR A 489 -57.95 -10.13 -6.73
C THR A 489 -58.50 -11.35 -7.50
N PRO A 490 -58.13 -11.56 -8.77
CA PRO A 490 -58.25 -12.86 -9.45
C PRO A 490 -57.02 -13.77 -9.22
N LYS A 491 -57.30 -15.08 -9.12
CA LYS A 491 -56.38 -16.20 -8.83
C LYS A 491 -55.26 -16.42 -9.88
N PRO A 492 -54.18 -17.12 -9.51
CA PRO A 492 -52.96 -17.29 -10.31
C PRO A 492 -53.06 -18.41 -11.35
N VAL A 493 -52.38 -18.21 -12.47
CA VAL A 493 -52.15 -19.22 -13.52
C VAL A 493 -50.79 -19.89 -13.28
N THR A 494 -50.79 -21.21 -13.27
CA THR A 494 -49.62 -22.09 -13.10
C THR A 494 -48.69 -22.02 -14.33
N PRO A 495 -47.36 -21.86 -14.18
CA PRO A 495 -46.44 -21.95 -15.31
C PRO A 495 -46.08 -23.40 -15.66
N THR A 496 -46.18 -23.71 -16.94
CA THR A 496 -45.64 -24.91 -17.61
C THR A 496 -44.12 -24.77 -17.79
N PRO A 497 -43.31 -25.83 -17.62
CA PRO A 497 -41.85 -25.75 -17.71
C PRO A 497 -41.39 -25.87 -19.17
N THR A 498 -40.44 -25.04 -19.59
CA THR A 498 -39.65 -25.25 -20.83
C THR A 498 -38.32 -24.49 -20.71
N PRO A 499 -37.28 -24.86 -21.48
CA PRO A 499 -36.15 -25.68 -21.06
C PRO A 499 -34.87 -24.87 -20.85
N SER A 500 -33.93 -25.40 -20.08
CA SER A 500 -32.59 -24.82 -19.91
C SER A 500 -31.83 -24.72 -21.24
N PRO A 501 -31.25 -23.55 -21.59
CA PRO A 501 -30.28 -23.49 -22.67
C PRO A 501 -28.91 -23.94 -22.17
N THR A 502 -28.36 -24.91 -22.90
CA THR A 502 -27.02 -25.47 -22.76
C THR A 502 -25.97 -24.41 -23.13
N SER A 503 -25.10 -24.03 -22.19
CA SER A 503 -23.90 -23.25 -22.47
C SER A 503 -22.77 -24.19 -22.93
N SER A 504 -22.12 -23.83 -24.04
CA SER A 504 -20.87 -24.45 -24.48
C SER A 504 -19.73 -24.02 -23.55
N PRO A 505 -18.91 -24.95 -23.01
CA PRO A 505 -17.77 -24.60 -22.16
C PRO A 505 -16.61 -24.11 -23.00
N GLY A 506 -16.11 -22.90 -22.71
CA GLY A 506 -14.69 -22.60 -22.91
C GLY A 506 -13.88 -23.64 -22.13
N GLU A 507 -12.82 -24.14 -22.76
CA GLU A 507 -12.04 -25.29 -22.34
C GLU A 507 -11.54 -25.14 -20.89
N LEU A 508 -12.26 -25.75 -19.95
CA LEU A 508 -11.82 -25.89 -18.57
C LEU A 508 -10.73 -26.94 -18.54
N VAL A 509 -9.53 -26.57 -18.07
CA VAL A 509 -8.45 -27.53 -17.85
C VAL A 509 -8.86 -28.46 -16.71
N SER A 510 -9.41 -29.62 -17.05
CA SER A 510 -9.59 -30.74 -16.13
C SER A 510 -8.40 -31.68 -16.25
N ARG A 511 -7.74 -31.99 -15.14
CA ARG A 511 -6.88 -33.18 -15.03
C ARG A 511 -7.37 -34.03 -13.87
N GLY A 512 -8.17 -35.04 -14.20
CA GLY A 512 -8.62 -36.09 -13.30
C GLY A 512 -7.71 -37.32 -13.32
N GLY A 513 -7.69 -38.03 -12.20
CA GLY A 513 -7.12 -39.37 -12.00
C GLY A 513 -7.21 -39.75 -10.51
N GLU A 514 -8.16 -40.62 -10.16
CA GLU A 514 -8.61 -41.04 -8.80
C GLU A 514 -7.47 -41.60 -7.92
N VAL A 515 -7.41 -41.54 -6.57
CA VAL A 515 -8.39 -41.83 -5.50
C VAL A 515 -7.95 -41.14 -4.15
N ARG A 516 -8.87 -40.35 -3.53
CA ARG A 516 -9.02 -39.86 -2.10
C ARG A 516 -7.83 -39.10 -1.44
N SER A 517 -7.95 -37.88 -0.90
CA SER A 517 -9.05 -37.26 -0.10
C SER A 517 -8.98 -35.71 -0.02
N GLY A 518 -9.89 -35.03 -0.73
CA GLY A 518 -10.23 -33.61 -0.51
C GLY A 518 -11.73 -33.44 -0.72
N THR A 519 -12.44 -32.73 0.17
CA THR A 519 -13.86 -32.37 0.00
C THR A 519 -14.06 -31.11 -0.84
N VAL A 520 -12.97 -30.47 -1.27
CA VAL A 520 -12.98 -29.28 -2.13
C VAL A 520 -12.18 -29.55 -3.41
N SER A 521 -12.73 -29.12 -4.53
CA SER A 521 -12.08 -29.10 -5.84
C SER A 521 -12.28 -27.75 -6.51
N TYR A 522 -11.45 -27.43 -7.50
CA TYR A 522 -11.60 -26.19 -8.28
C TYR A 522 -11.32 -26.42 -9.77
N ALA A 523 -11.93 -25.58 -10.59
CA ALA A 523 -11.63 -25.41 -12.00
C ALA A 523 -11.34 -23.94 -12.29
N ALA A 524 -10.29 -23.64 -13.04
CA ALA A 524 -9.86 -22.28 -13.31
C ALA A 524 -9.78 -21.99 -14.81
N ALA A 525 -10.18 -20.78 -15.19
CA ALA A 525 -10.06 -20.19 -16.52
C ALA A 525 -9.22 -18.90 -16.41
N SER A 526 -9.09 -18.12 -17.48
CA SER A 526 -8.31 -16.86 -17.49
C SER A 526 -8.85 -15.82 -16.50
N ASP A 527 -10.17 -15.68 -16.41
CA ASP A 527 -10.86 -14.64 -15.63
C ASP A 527 -11.78 -15.23 -14.56
N LYS A 528 -11.68 -16.52 -14.26
CA LYS A 528 -12.67 -17.21 -13.41
C LYS A 528 -12.10 -18.38 -12.65
N ILE A 529 -12.54 -18.55 -11.41
CA ILE A 529 -12.34 -19.76 -10.63
C ILE A 529 -13.69 -20.28 -10.15
N ILE A 530 -13.95 -21.55 -10.38
CA ILE A 530 -15.09 -22.29 -9.90
C ILE A 530 -14.59 -23.24 -8.82
N ILE A 531 -15.19 -23.18 -7.63
CA ILE A 531 -14.84 -23.99 -6.47
C ILE A 531 -16.05 -24.83 -6.09
N ASP A 532 -15.89 -26.14 -6.09
CA ASP A 532 -16.91 -27.09 -5.67
C ASP A 532 -16.50 -27.70 -4.33
N ALA A 533 -17.33 -27.51 -3.30
CA ALA A 533 -17.12 -28.03 -1.95
C ALA A 533 -18.16 -29.11 -1.60
N ALA A 534 -17.86 -29.98 -0.63
CA ALA A 534 -18.85 -30.92 -0.11
C ALA A 534 -19.94 -30.21 0.73
N SER A 535 -19.58 -29.09 1.36
CA SER A 535 -20.47 -28.23 2.13
C SER A 535 -19.96 -26.79 2.07
N LEU A 536 -20.73 -25.85 1.52
CA LEU A 536 -20.35 -24.43 1.47
C LEU A 536 -21.23 -23.61 2.41
N LYS A 537 -21.22 -23.95 3.71
CA LYS A 537 -22.02 -23.24 4.72
C LYS A 537 -21.42 -21.89 5.09
N ASN A 538 -20.11 -21.88 5.32
CA ASN A 538 -19.35 -20.70 5.70
C ASN A 538 -18.05 -20.68 4.88
N TYR A 539 -17.69 -19.51 4.38
CA TYR A 539 -16.40 -19.25 3.75
C TYR A 539 -15.99 -17.80 4.01
N LYS A 540 -14.71 -17.50 3.85
CA LYS A 540 -14.17 -16.14 3.94
C LYS A 540 -13.29 -15.86 2.74
N ILE A 541 -13.47 -14.70 2.11
CA ILE A 541 -12.58 -14.19 1.06
C ILE A 541 -11.87 -12.95 1.58
N PHE A 542 -10.54 -12.89 1.45
CA PHE A 542 -9.74 -11.75 1.88
C PHE A 542 -8.44 -11.63 1.08
N ARG A 543 -7.81 -10.46 1.15
CA ARG A 543 -6.51 -10.22 0.51
C ARG A 543 -5.33 -10.44 1.44
N LEU A 544 -4.17 -10.73 0.87
CA LEU A 544 -2.85 -10.56 1.48
C LEU A 544 -1.98 -9.73 0.54
N THR A 545 -1.01 -8.99 1.07
CA THR A 545 -0.05 -8.21 0.26
C THR A 545 1.31 -8.93 0.22
N ASN A 546 2.22 -8.49 -0.65
CA ASN A 546 3.61 -8.96 -0.75
C ASN A 546 3.80 -10.50 -0.87
N PRO A 547 3.53 -11.12 -2.03
CA PRO A 547 2.85 -10.56 -3.20
C PRO A 547 1.33 -10.48 -2.96
N SER A 548 0.64 -9.69 -3.78
CA SER A 548 -0.80 -9.53 -3.71
C SER A 548 -1.52 -10.84 -4.01
N ARG A 549 -2.41 -11.25 -3.09
CA ARG A 549 -3.06 -12.54 -3.12
C ARG A 549 -4.52 -12.42 -2.73
N LEU A 550 -5.40 -13.15 -3.42
CA LEU A 550 -6.77 -13.38 -3.03
C LEU A 550 -6.87 -14.75 -2.35
N VAL A 551 -7.31 -14.79 -1.10
CA VAL A 551 -7.42 -16.01 -0.29
C VAL A 551 -8.88 -16.34 -0.07
N VAL A 552 -9.22 -17.61 -0.27
CA VAL A 552 -10.54 -18.19 -0.01
C VAL A 552 -10.37 -19.29 1.04
N ASP A 553 -10.89 -19.05 2.23
CA ASP A 553 -11.00 -20.04 3.30
C ASP A 553 -12.38 -20.67 3.28
N ILE A 554 -12.44 -21.99 3.21
CA ILE A 554 -13.66 -22.78 3.13
C ILE A 554 -13.69 -23.67 4.37
N TYR A 555 -14.58 -23.34 5.31
CA TYR A 555 -14.68 -24.03 6.59
C TYR A 555 -15.39 -25.38 6.46
N ASP A 556 -15.15 -26.27 7.41
CA ASP A 556 -15.67 -27.65 7.45
C ASP A 556 -15.32 -28.48 6.20
N ASN A 557 -14.16 -28.22 5.62
CA ASN A 557 -13.68 -28.86 4.40
C ASN A 557 -12.19 -29.19 4.45
N VAL A 558 -11.81 -30.19 3.67
CA VAL A 558 -10.42 -30.59 3.47
C VAL A 558 -10.01 -30.48 2.01
N ILE A 559 -8.77 -30.11 1.76
CA ILE A 559 -8.20 -29.98 0.42
C ILE A 559 -6.75 -30.46 0.42
N GLU A 560 -6.34 -31.07 -0.69
CA GLU A 560 -4.95 -31.44 -0.88
C GLU A 560 -4.12 -30.21 -1.26
N SER A 561 -2.86 -30.22 -0.83
CA SER A 561 -1.93 -29.15 -1.17
C SER A 561 -1.45 -29.32 -2.61
N ARG A 562 -1.68 -28.32 -3.45
CA ARG A 562 -1.31 -28.34 -4.87
C ARG A 562 -0.97 -26.92 -5.32
N GLU A 563 -0.16 -26.82 -6.37
CA GLU A 563 0.19 -25.55 -7.01
C GLU A 563 0.01 -25.69 -8.52
N ALA A 564 -0.60 -24.68 -9.14
CA ALA A 564 -0.80 -24.60 -10.58
C ALA A 564 -0.46 -23.19 -11.08
N SER A 565 0.21 -23.11 -12.22
CA SER A 565 0.43 -21.85 -12.94
C SER A 565 -0.82 -21.47 -13.72
N ALA A 566 -1.04 -20.17 -13.87
CA ALA A 566 -2.18 -19.66 -14.61
C ALA A 566 -2.01 -19.87 -16.13
N PRO A 567 -3.11 -20.02 -16.89
CA PRO A 567 -3.07 -20.01 -18.34
C PRO A 567 -2.71 -18.62 -18.88
N ASP A 568 -2.20 -18.56 -20.11
CA ASP A 568 -1.84 -17.30 -20.77
C ASP A 568 -3.04 -16.34 -20.83
N GLY A 569 -2.81 -15.08 -20.44
CA GLY A 569 -3.85 -14.04 -20.40
C GLY A 569 -4.76 -14.09 -19.16
N ALA A 570 -4.42 -14.90 -18.15
CA ALA A 570 -5.15 -14.92 -16.90
C ALA A 570 -4.93 -13.67 -16.02
N LEU A 571 -5.93 -13.34 -15.21
CA LEU A 571 -5.89 -12.24 -14.22
C LEU A 571 -5.28 -12.65 -12.87
N TYR A 572 -4.67 -13.83 -12.83
CA TYR A 572 -3.85 -14.35 -11.72
C TYR A 572 -2.60 -15.01 -12.33
N THR A 573 -1.53 -15.11 -11.56
CA THR A 573 -0.27 -15.74 -11.99
C THR A 573 -0.16 -17.18 -11.50
N LYS A 574 -0.75 -17.47 -10.34
CA LYS A 574 -0.61 -18.76 -9.65
C LYS A 574 -1.83 -19.06 -8.79
N ILE A 575 -2.22 -20.34 -8.73
CA ILE A 575 -3.18 -20.86 -7.76
C ILE A 575 -2.45 -21.85 -6.84
N ARG A 576 -2.62 -21.68 -5.53
CA ARG A 576 -2.17 -22.64 -4.52
C ARG A 576 -3.37 -23.12 -3.73
N THR A 577 -3.42 -24.41 -3.47
CA THR A 577 -4.34 -25.00 -2.49
C THR A 577 -3.54 -25.56 -1.34
N GLY A 578 -4.13 -25.55 -0.15
CA GLY A 578 -3.52 -26.13 1.03
C GLY A 578 -4.50 -26.19 2.18
N GLN A 579 -4.27 -27.15 3.07
CA GLN A 579 -5.03 -27.23 4.31
C GLN A 579 -4.50 -26.18 5.29
N PHE A 580 -5.35 -25.23 5.73
CA PHE A 580 -4.93 -24.20 6.68
C PHE A 580 -4.95 -24.72 8.12
N ASP A 581 -6.01 -25.43 8.49
CA ASP A 581 -6.15 -26.14 9.76
C ASP A 581 -6.94 -27.45 9.53
N LYS A 582 -7.22 -28.23 10.58
CA LYS A 582 -7.90 -29.54 10.45
C LYS A 582 -9.25 -29.52 9.72
N SER A 583 -9.90 -28.36 9.64
CA SER A 583 -11.24 -28.16 9.09
C SER A 583 -11.33 -27.07 8.03
N THR A 584 -10.26 -26.32 7.76
CA THR A 584 -10.29 -25.19 6.82
C THR A 584 -9.46 -25.48 5.57
N ALA A 585 -10.12 -25.64 4.44
CA ALA A 585 -9.50 -25.71 3.13
C ALA A 585 -9.20 -24.29 2.62
N ARG A 586 -7.97 -24.03 2.19
CA ARG A 586 -7.56 -22.72 1.67
C ARG A 586 -7.18 -22.80 0.20
N ILE A 587 -7.71 -21.86 -0.58
CA ILE A 587 -7.31 -21.60 -1.97
C ILE A 587 -6.75 -20.19 -2.04
N VAL A 588 -5.58 -20.03 -2.65
CA VAL A 588 -4.87 -18.75 -2.77
C VAL A 588 -4.57 -18.49 -4.24
N LEU A 589 -5.04 -17.36 -4.76
CA LEU A 589 -4.66 -16.84 -6.07
C LEU A 589 -3.62 -15.75 -5.86
N GLU A 590 -2.50 -15.82 -6.54
CA GLU A 590 -1.58 -14.69 -6.68
C GLU A 590 -2.09 -13.80 -7.82
N ILE A 591 -2.49 -12.56 -7.51
CA ILE A 591 -3.18 -11.66 -8.44
C ILE A 591 -2.44 -10.30 -8.48
N PRO A 592 -2.55 -9.52 -9.56
CA PRO A 592 -2.16 -8.12 -9.53
C PRO A 592 -2.97 -7.30 -8.50
N ASP A 593 -2.37 -6.23 -7.98
CA ASP A 593 -3.00 -5.36 -6.96
C ASP A 593 -4.33 -4.73 -7.41
N ASN A 594 -4.50 -4.55 -8.72
CA ASN A 594 -5.66 -3.92 -9.32
C ASN A 594 -6.69 -4.91 -9.87
N VAL A 595 -6.66 -6.19 -9.47
CA VAL A 595 -7.69 -7.17 -9.85
C VAL A 595 -8.70 -7.32 -8.71
N ASN A 596 -9.99 -7.17 -8.99
CA ASN A 596 -11.10 -7.46 -8.09
C ASN A 596 -11.88 -8.72 -8.52
N PHE A 597 -12.90 -9.11 -7.75
CA PHE A 597 -13.70 -10.29 -8.01
C PHE A 597 -15.20 -10.05 -7.79
N GLU A 598 -16.02 -10.83 -8.49
CA GLU A 598 -17.45 -11.00 -8.26
C GLU A 598 -17.71 -12.42 -7.79
N GLU A 599 -18.45 -12.57 -6.68
CA GLU A 599 -18.83 -13.88 -6.15
C GLU A 599 -20.24 -14.30 -6.57
N LYS A 600 -20.41 -15.58 -6.89
CA LYS A 600 -21.72 -16.20 -7.13
C LYS A 600 -21.77 -17.58 -6.49
N VAL A 601 -22.70 -17.77 -5.57
CA VAL A 601 -22.94 -19.05 -4.90
C VAL A 601 -24.14 -19.77 -5.52
N SER A 602 -23.99 -21.06 -5.79
CA SER A 602 -25.08 -21.93 -6.24
C SER A 602 -24.93 -23.31 -5.61
N GLY A 603 -25.75 -23.62 -4.60
CA GLY A 603 -25.59 -24.83 -3.80
C GLY A 603 -24.23 -24.83 -3.07
N ASN A 604 -23.44 -25.89 -3.24
CA ASN A 604 -22.10 -25.97 -2.67
C ASN A 604 -20.98 -25.48 -3.60
N ARG A 605 -21.35 -24.72 -4.64
CA ARG A 605 -20.42 -24.18 -5.62
C ARG A 605 -20.25 -22.68 -5.46
N LEU A 606 -19.01 -22.23 -5.30
CA LEU A 606 -18.61 -20.83 -5.30
C LEU A 606 -17.93 -20.49 -6.63
N THR A 607 -18.43 -19.50 -7.35
CA THR A 607 -17.79 -18.99 -8.57
C THR A 607 -17.24 -17.59 -8.30
N LEU A 608 -15.95 -17.40 -8.53
CA LEU A 608 -15.27 -16.11 -8.49
C LEU A 608 -14.93 -15.69 -9.92
N THR A 609 -15.50 -14.57 -10.38
CA THR A 609 -15.16 -13.95 -11.66
C THR A 609 -14.24 -12.77 -11.41
N LEU A 610 -13.04 -12.79 -11.95
CA LEU A 610 -12.00 -11.77 -11.78
C LEU A 610 -12.12 -10.69 -12.86
N TYR A 611 -11.85 -9.44 -12.48
CA TYR A 611 -11.81 -8.31 -13.41
C TYR A 611 -10.87 -7.23 -12.90
N TYR A 612 -10.36 -6.37 -13.78
CA TYR A 612 -9.60 -5.20 -13.34
C TYR A 612 -10.51 -4.23 -12.59
N SER A 613 -10.12 -3.86 -11.37
CA SER A 613 -10.93 -3.08 -10.44
C SER A 613 -11.31 -1.70 -10.96
N GLY A 614 -10.55 -1.15 -11.93
CA GLY A 614 -10.70 0.22 -12.42
C GLY A 614 -10.07 1.28 -11.52
N ILE A 615 -9.54 0.87 -10.36
CA ILE A 615 -8.82 1.74 -9.42
C ILE A 615 -7.42 2.04 -9.95
N LYS A 616 -6.96 3.28 -9.76
CA LYS A 616 -5.61 3.76 -10.06
C LYS A 616 -4.96 4.37 -8.82
N ASN A 617 -3.62 4.42 -8.82
CA ASN A 617 -2.84 5.18 -7.84
C ASN A 617 -3.12 4.81 -6.36
N ILE A 618 -3.70 3.64 -6.14
CA ILE A 618 -3.93 3.04 -4.82
C ILE A 618 -3.21 1.69 -4.79
N THR A 619 -2.43 1.49 -3.75
CA THR A 619 -1.87 0.19 -3.38
C THR A 619 -2.29 -0.14 -1.97
N LEU A 620 -2.57 -1.41 -1.71
CA LEU A 620 -2.77 -1.91 -0.36
C LEU A 620 -1.45 -2.41 0.19
N THR A 621 -1.09 -1.99 1.39
CA THR A 621 0.11 -2.46 2.09
C THR A 621 -0.21 -2.83 3.52
N GLY A 622 0.59 -3.72 4.12
CA GLY A 622 0.39 -4.23 5.47
C GLY A 622 -0.14 -5.67 5.48
N ASP A 623 -0.34 -6.20 6.68
CA ASP A 623 -0.83 -7.56 6.91
C ASP A 623 -2.32 -7.57 7.26
N LEU A 624 -2.91 -8.77 7.30
CA LEU A 624 -4.32 -8.96 7.62
C LEU A 624 -4.69 -8.26 8.93
N GLY A 625 -5.61 -7.29 8.87
CA GLY A 625 -6.05 -6.49 10.02
C GLY A 625 -5.23 -5.24 10.30
N SER A 626 -4.28 -4.91 9.42
CA SER A 626 -3.45 -3.70 9.45
C SER A 626 -3.33 -3.03 8.08
N PHE A 627 -4.26 -3.31 7.15
CA PHE A 627 -4.17 -2.74 5.82
C PHE A 627 -4.29 -1.22 5.87
N ILE A 628 -3.35 -0.59 5.19
CA ILE A 628 -3.35 0.85 4.93
C ILE A 628 -3.48 1.06 3.42
N ILE A 629 -4.14 2.15 3.04
CA ILE A 629 -4.31 2.55 1.65
C ILE A 629 -3.17 3.51 1.32
N LYS A 630 -2.28 3.10 0.43
CA LYS A 630 -1.19 3.95 -0.05
C LYS A 630 -1.63 4.64 -1.33
N LEU A 631 -1.75 5.96 -1.27
CA LEU A 631 -1.91 6.81 -2.43
C LEU A 631 -0.55 7.07 -3.05
N THR A 632 -0.41 6.79 -4.34
CA THR A 632 0.85 6.95 -5.08
C THR A 632 0.68 7.90 -6.24
N GLY A 633 1.67 8.75 -6.48
CA GLY A 633 1.62 9.70 -7.59
C GLY A 633 2.63 10.80 -7.39
N GLN A 634 3.18 11.33 -8.47
CA GLN A 634 4.25 12.31 -8.38
C GLN A 634 3.81 13.56 -7.58
N GLY A 635 4.58 13.88 -6.56
CA GLY A 635 4.38 15.02 -5.66
C GLY A 635 3.05 14.99 -4.93
N ILE A 636 2.46 13.80 -4.76
CA ILE A 636 1.15 13.65 -4.12
C ILE A 636 1.17 14.19 -2.69
N ARG A 637 2.30 14.07 -1.99
CA ARG A 637 2.50 14.66 -0.66
C ARG A 637 2.32 16.16 -0.71
N GLU A 638 3.04 16.85 -1.58
CA GLU A 638 2.98 18.32 -1.67
C GLU A 638 1.62 18.79 -2.19
N LYS A 639 1.03 18.08 -3.16
CA LYS A 639 -0.31 18.39 -3.69
C LYS A 639 -1.38 18.29 -2.60
N ILE A 640 -1.35 17.23 -1.79
CA ILE A 640 -2.28 17.06 -0.68
C ILE A 640 -2.01 18.10 0.41
N GLN A 641 -0.75 18.39 0.75
CA GLN A 641 -0.42 19.43 1.73
C GLN A 641 -0.89 20.83 1.30
N GLN A 642 -0.78 21.17 0.01
CA GLN A 642 -1.22 22.46 -0.53
C GLN A 642 -2.74 22.60 -0.61
N ASN A 643 -3.48 21.49 -0.70
CA ASN A 643 -4.93 21.47 -0.86
C ASN A 643 -5.64 20.81 0.34
N ILE A 644 -4.98 20.68 1.50
CA ILE A 644 -5.50 19.89 2.63
C ILE A 644 -6.83 20.45 3.16
N GLU A 645 -7.00 21.77 3.11
CA GLU A 645 -8.23 22.47 3.52
C GLU A 645 -9.38 22.29 2.51
N ASP A 646 -9.06 21.95 1.26
CA ASP A 646 -10.06 21.71 0.20
C ASP A 646 -10.49 20.24 0.16
N ILE A 647 -9.76 19.33 0.82
CA ILE A 647 -10.12 17.92 0.89
C ILE A 647 -11.31 17.73 1.83
N VAL A 648 -12.44 17.28 1.28
CA VAL A 648 -13.64 17.02 2.07
C VAL A 648 -13.61 15.61 2.63
N ILE A 649 -13.93 15.48 3.91
CA ILE A 649 -14.05 14.20 4.61
C ILE A 649 -15.50 14.01 5.05
N GLU A 650 -16.11 12.89 4.65
CA GLU A 650 -17.45 12.48 5.06
C GLU A 650 -17.36 11.18 5.88
N ASP A 651 -17.67 11.26 7.18
CA ASP A 651 -17.70 10.10 8.09
C ASP A 651 -19.15 9.69 8.41
N ASP A 652 -19.64 8.60 7.80
CA ASP A 652 -20.97 8.05 8.08
C ASP A 652 -20.91 6.73 8.86
N ASN A 653 -21.01 6.88 10.18
CA ASN A 653 -20.97 5.79 11.15
C ASN A 653 -22.20 4.87 11.10
N LYS A 654 -23.29 5.27 10.45
CA LYS A 654 -24.49 4.41 10.38
C LYS A 654 -24.48 3.51 9.14
N SER A 655 -23.85 3.95 8.05
CA SER A 655 -23.60 3.10 6.86
C SER A 655 -22.23 2.41 6.90
N ASN A 656 -21.44 2.64 7.94
CA ASN A 656 -20.06 2.22 8.08
C ASN A 656 -19.17 2.68 6.90
N THR A 657 -19.39 3.87 6.35
CA THR A 657 -18.55 4.41 5.25
C THR A 657 -17.78 5.64 5.66
N PHE A 658 -16.55 5.77 5.16
CA PHE A 658 -15.69 6.93 5.36
C PHE A 658 -15.15 7.39 4.01
N THR A 659 -15.43 8.63 3.61
CA THR A 659 -15.16 9.09 2.25
C THR A 659 -14.24 10.30 2.25
N PHE A 660 -13.21 10.26 1.40
CA PHE A 660 -12.38 11.40 1.04
C PHE A 660 -12.78 11.92 -0.34
N VAL A 661 -12.84 13.23 -0.48
CA VAL A 661 -13.01 13.92 -1.76
C VAL A 661 -11.78 14.79 -1.99
N PHE A 662 -10.99 14.43 -2.99
CA PHE A 662 -9.79 15.13 -3.42
C PHE A 662 -10.13 16.04 -4.61
N PRO A 663 -10.22 17.36 -4.44
CA PRO A 663 -10.52 18.28 -5.54
C PRO A 663 -9.27 18.58 -6.40
N ASN A 664 -9.40 19.53 -7.32
CA ASN A 664 -8.30 20.23 -8.00
C ASN A 664 -7.29 19.36 -8.79
N GLY A 665 -7.62 18.11 -9.07
CA GLY A 665 -6.78 17.16 -9.79
C GLY A 665 -5.61 16.67 -8.94
N ILE A 666 -5.75 16.70 -7.60
CA ILE A 666 -4.72 16.24 -6.66
C ILE A 666 -4.26 14.82 -6.99
N ILE A 667 -5.21 13.93 -7.32
CA ILE A 667 -4.96 12.52 -7.63
C ILE A 667 -6.02 12.00 -8.61
N ASP A 668 -5.66 11.11 -9.54
CA ASP A 668 -6.59 10.29 -10.34
C ASP A 668 -6.70 8.91 -9.67
N LEU A 669 -7.85 8.61 -9.06
CA LEU A 669 -8.10 7.32 -8.40
C LEU A 669 -8.74 6.29 -9.33
N GLY A 670 -9.04 6.67 -10.58
CA GLY A 670 -9.85 5.86 -11.49
C GLY A 670 -11.31 5.77 -11.04
N THR A 671 -12.02 4.82 -11.63
CA THR A 671 -13.43 4.52 -11.30
C THR A 671 -13.56 3.03 -11.13
N GLY A 672 -13.85 2.60 -9.90
CA GLY A 672 -13.66 1.20 -9.57
C GLY A 672 -13.97 0.80 -8.14
N GLN A 673 -13.98 -0.50 -7.90
CA GLN A 673 -14.15 -1.10 -6.57
C GLN A 673 -13.08 -2.16 -6.34
N LEU A 674 -12.58 -2.23 -5.11
CA LEU A 674 -11.67 -3.27 -4.65
C LEU A 674 -12.17 -3.83 -3.32
N ASP A 675 -12.57 -5.09 -3.34
CA ASP A 675 -12.96 -5.84 -2.16
C ASP A 675 -11.72 -6.40 -1.46
N ILE A 676 -11.62 -6.13 -0.16
CA ILE A 676 -10.39 -6.34 0.63
C ILE A 676 -10.61 -7.45 1.66
N GLY A 677 -11.72 -7.39 2.40
CA GLY A 677 -12.12 -8.44 3.34
C GLY A 677 -11.23 -8.58 4.59
N ASP A 678 -10.55 -7.49 5.01
CA ASP A 678 -9.79 -7.48 6.27
C ASP A 678 -10.70 -7.17 7.48
N SER A 679 -10.17 -7.07 8.70
CA SER A 679 -10.95 -6.79 9.92
C SER A 679 -11.37 -5.32 10.12
N VAL A 680 -10.80 -4.41 9.35
CA VAL A 680 -10.93 -2.94 9.40
C VAL A 680 -11.58 -2.43 8.11
N ILE A 681 -10.97 -2.69 6.95
CA ILE A 681 -11.49 -2.29 5.64
C ILE A 681 -12.21 -3.47 4.98
N LYS A 682 -13.50 -3.27 4.68
CA LYS A 682 -14.30 -4.24 3.92
C LYS A 682 -13.99 -4.11 2.42
N SER A 683 -14.12 -2.91 1.88
CA SER A 683 -13.83 -2.58 0.48
C SER A 683 -13.55 -1.10 0.31
N VAL A 684 -12.93 -0.75 -0.82
CA VAL A 684 -12.77 0.64 -1.27
C VAL A 684 -13.47 0.84 -2.60
N GLN A 685 -14.08 2.01 -2.77
CA GLN A 685 -14.75 2.46 -3.98
C GLN A 685 -14.16 3.79 -4.40
N THR A 686 -13.89 3.94 -5.70
CA THR A 686 -13.26 5.13 -6.25
C THR A 686 -14.04 5.66 -7.46
N LEU A 687 -13.97 6.97 -7.64
CA LEU A 687 -14.46 7.66 -8.83
C LEU A 687 -13.61 8.89 -9.07
N THR A 688 -13.13 9.06 -10.29
CA THR A 688 -12.46 10.30 -10.72
C THR A 688 -13.33 10.95 -11.78
N SER A 689 -13.72 12.19 -11.53
CA SER A 689 -14.60 13.00 -12.39
C SER A 689 -14.00 14.38 -12.58
N GLY A 690 -13.59 14.71 -13.80
CA GLY A 690 -12.93 15.98 -14.09
C GLY A 690 -11.66 16.15 -13.24
N LYS A 691 -11.69 17.12 -12.33
CA LYS A 691 -10.60 17.41 -11.37
C LYS A 691 -10.88 16.87 -9.96
N SER A 692 -11.94 16.11 -9.73
CA SER A 692 -12.28 15.62 -8.40
C SER A 692 -12.22 14.10 -8.32
N SER A 693 -11.63 13.58 -7.26
CA SER A 693 -11.51 12.14 -7.00
C SER A 693 -12.14 11.78 -5.67
N TYR A 694 -12.91 10.72 -5.66
CA TYR A 694 -13.63 10.20 -4.50
C TYR A 694 -12.99 8.88 -4.10
N LEU A 695 -12.69 8.72 -2.81
CA LEU A 695 -12.32 7.45 -2.21
C LEU A 695 -13.29 7.17 -1.05
N SER A 696 -14.17 6.20 -1.23
CA SER A 696 -15.08 5.74 -0.18
C SER A 696 -14.60 4.41 0.38
N ILE A 697 -14.41 4.34 1.68
CA ILE A 697 -13.93 3.17 2.42
C ILE A 697 -15.12 2.58 3.17
N ALA A 698 -15.53 1.37 2.79
CA ALA A 698 -16.49 0.59 3.56
C ALA A 698 -15.78 -0.08 4.73
N ARG A 699 -16.29 0.12 5.95
CA ARG A 699 -15.69 -0.30 7.21
C ARG A 699 -16.42 -1.50 7.79
N ASN A 700 -15.69 -2.37 8.48
CA ASN A 700 -16.32 -3.40 9.33
C ASN A 700 -16.79 -2.81 10.68
N ASN A 701 -16.15 -1.73 11.15
CA ASN A 701 -16.50 -1.03 12.37
C ASN A 701 -16.67 0.47 12.08
N SER A 702 -17.85 1.00 12.36
CA SER A 702 -18.16 2.41 12.13
C SER A 702 -17.40 3.39 13.00
N ASN A 703 -16.80 2.97 14.11
CA ASN A 703 -16.03 3.88 14.96
C ASN A 703 -14.62 4.15 14.43
N VAL A 704 -14.21 3.47 13.35
CA VAL A 704 -12.91 3.63 12.71
C VAL A 704 -12.97 4.84 11.78
N GLN A 705 -12.26 5.91 12.11
CA GLN A 705 -12.06 7.04 11.20
C GLN A 705 -10.81 6.80 10.35
N TYR A 706 -10.53 7.65 9.36
CA TYR A 706 -9.27 7.60 8.62
C TYR A 706 -8.63 8.99 8.53
N SER A 707 -7.31 9.04 8.54
CA SER A 707 -6.51 10.24 8.28
C SER A 707 -5.54 10.01 7.14
N ILE A 708 -5.14 11.13 6.56
CA ILE A 708 -4.00 11.22 5.65
C ILE A 708 -2.74 11.38 6.49
N SER A 709 -1.73 10.53 6.25
CA SER A 709 -0.39 10.66 6.81
C SER A 709 0.69 10.63 5.73
N TYR A 710 1.86 11.15 6.07
CA TYR A 710 2.92 11.43 5.11
C TYR A 710 4.09 10.47 5.30
N THR A 711 4.60 9.93 4.21
CA THR A 711 5.82 9.13 4.21
C THR A 711 7.06 10.03 4.03
N GLY A 712 8.25 9.43 4.09
CA GLY A 712 9.48 10.11 3.67
C GLY A 712 9.54 10.40 2.16
N SER A 713 8.67 9.77 1.35
CA SER A 713 8.58 9.99 -0.09
C SER A 713 7.67 11.17 -0.41
N SER A 714 8.03 11.96 -1.42
CA SER A 714 7.14 12.99 -2.01
C SER A 714 5.99 12.36 -2.80
N ASP A 715 6.19 11.14 -3.28
CA ASP A 715 5.31 10.48 -4.23
C ASP A 715 4.35 9.49 -3.56
N GLU A 716 4.32 9.48 -2.22
CA GLU A 716 3.54 8.54 -1.45
C GLU A 716 2.91 9.17 -0.20
N VAL A 717 1.61 8.96 -0.07
CA VAL A 717 0.78 9.37 1.06
C VAL A 717 0.01 8.15 1.55
N ILE A 718 -0.19 8.04 2.85
CA ILE A 718 -0.92 6.93 3.47
C ILE A 718 -2.28 7.44 3.92
N ILE A 719 -3.32 6.63 3.72
CA ILE A 719 -4.59 6.75 4.39
C ILE A 719 -4.68 5.61 5.40
N GLU A 720 -4.73 5.96 6.67
CA GLU A 720 -4.68 5.04 7.80
C GLU A 720 -5.81 5.30 8.80
N PRO A 721 -6.25 4.27 9.54
CA PRO A 721 -7.32 4.40 10.50
C PRO A 721 -6.95 5.24 11.73
N VAL A 722 -7.91 6.04 12.24
CA VAL A 722 -7.78 6.96 13.39
C VAL A 722 -8.83 6.63 14.45
N ALA A 723 -8.46 6.67 15.73
CA ALA A 723 -9.38 6.48 16.84
C ALA A 723 -10.13 7.79 17.20
N GLY A 724 -11.47 7.79 17.16
CA GLY A 724 -12.31 8.99 17.37
C GLY A 724 -12.32 9.54 18.81
N LYS A 725 -12.25 10.87 18.97
CA LYS A 725 -12.39 11.62 20.24
C LYS A 725 -13.84 12.07 20.53
N GLY A 726 -14.22 12.06 21.81
CA GLY A 726 -15.38 12.80 22.35
C GLY A 726 -15.03 13.61 23.61
N SER A 727 -14.96 14.95 23.45
CA SER A 727 -15.22 16.09 24.36
C SER A 727 -14.76 16.13 25.85
N GLY A 728 -14.08 17.23 26.28
CA GLY A 728 -14.27 17.80 27.63
C GLY A 728 -13.13 18.47 28.44
N THR A 729 -12.58 19.60 27.99
CA THR A 729 -12.20 20.83 28.76
C THR A 729 -11.28 20.86 30.01
N GLY A 730 -10.12 21.52 29.83
CA GLY A 730 -9.72 22.77 30.52
C GLY A 730 -8.51 22.72 31.48
N ASN A 731 -7.98 23.93 31.79
CA ASN A 731 -6.82 24.45 32.58
C ASN A 731 -6.76 24.13 34.12
N SER A 732 -5.64 24.22 34.90
CA SER A 732 -4.51 25.19 34.86
C SER A 732 -3.28 24.83 35.77
N THR A 733 -2.08 25.35 35.41
CA THR A 733 -1.01 26.06 36.21
C THR A 733 -0.42 25.44 37.50
N GLY A 734 0.87 25.49 37.85
CA GLY A 734 2.07 26.19 37.34
C GLY A 734 3.26 26.08 38.33
N SER A 735 4.48 26.37 37.83
CA SER A 735 5.76 26.85 38.43
C SER A 735 6.04 26.75 39.97
N GLY A 736 7.23 26.47 40.50
CA GLY A 736 8.59 26.31 39.95
C GLY A 736 9.70 26.27 41.03
N THR A 737 10.93 25.90 40.62
CA THR A 737 12.29 26.32 41.09
C THR A 737 12.71 26.10 42.58
N VAL A 738 13.91 25.64 42.95
CA VAL A 738 15.21 26.36 42.93
C VAL A 738 16.39 25.44 43.44
N SER A 739 17.53 25.51 42.73
CA SER A 739 18.98 25.43 43.12
C SER A 739 19.80 24.17 43.50
N ARG A 740 20.92 24.07 42.74
CA ARG A 740 22.25 23.43 42.94
C ARG A 740 23.17 24.34 43.81
N PRO A 741 24.38 23.95 44.32
CA PRO A 741 25.57 23.72 43.47
C PRO A 741 26.70 22.74 43.97
N ASP A 742 27.51 22.30 42.98
CA ASP A 742 28.96 21.96 42.90
C ASP A 742 29.61 20.88 43.82
N SER A 743 30.63 20.08 43.44
CA SER A 743 31.68 20.19 42.40
C SER A 743 32.26 18.80 41.99
N ALA A 744 33.10 18.80 40.95
CA ALA A 744 33.54 17.73 40.04
C ALA A 744 34.59 16.71 40.55
N ASN A 745 34.63 15.48 40.00
CA ASN A 745 35.60 15.06 38.94
C ASN A 745 35.39 13.61 38.42
N THR A 746 35.33 13.50 37.09
CA THR A 746 35.70 12.43 36.11
C THR A 746 35.82 10.91 36.43
N THR A 747 35.32 10.13 35.44
CA THR A 747 35.74 8.80 34.90
C THR A 747 35.25 7.49 35.53
N THR A 748 34.18 6.90 34.97
CA THR A 748 34.18 5.68 34.11
C THR A 748 32.73 5.33 33.74
N PRO A 749 32.37 5.05 32.46
CA PRO A 749 31.08 4.45 32.14
C PRO A 749 31.15 2.98 32.57
N VAL A 750 30.41 2.64 33.62
CA VAL A 750 30.20 1.25 34.02
C VAL A 750 29.38 0.58 32.92
N ALA A 751 30.03 -0.12 32.00
CA ALA A 751 29.37 -1.06 31.11
C ALA A 751 28.93 -2.25 31.96
N SER A 752 27.76 -2.17 32.59
CA SER A 752 27.32 -3.16 33.58
C SER A 752 26.95 -4.52 32.95
N GLY A 753 27.06 -4.67 31.63
CA GLY A 753 26.63 -5.86 30.88
C GLY A 753 25.12 -6.12 30.91
N LYS A 754 24.36 -5.34 31.68
CA LYS A 754 22.93 -5.52 31.89
C LYS A 754 22.13 -4.94 30.73
N LEU A 755 21.12 -5.68 30.28
CA LEU A 755 20.15 -5.24 29.29
C LEU A 755 18.99 -4.50 29.96
N VAL A 756 18.82 -3.23 29.60
CA VAL A 756 17.65 -2.43 29.97
C VAL A 756 16.67 -2.44 28.81
N VAL A 757 15.44 -2.90 29.05
CA VAL A 757 14.35 -2.76 28.07
C VAL A 757 13.51 -1.55 28.46
N LEU A 758 13.38 -0.62 27.52
CA LEU A 758 12.49 0.52 27.66
C LEU A 758 11.23 0.26 26.84
N ASP A 759 10.10 0.48 27.48
CA ASP A 759 8.79 0.31 26.88
C ASP A 759 8.11 1.66 26.75
N ALA A 760 7.96 2.13 25.51
CA ALA A 760 7.13 3.28 25.22
C ALA A 760 5.68 2.83 25.28
N GLY A 761 4.98 3.16 26.36
CA GLY A 761 3.57 2.82 26.57
C GLY A 761 2.70 3.18 25.37
N HIS A 762 1.67 2.38 25.12
CA HIS A 762 0.74 2.57 23.99
C HIS A 762 1.44 2.48 22.62
N GLY A 763 0.90 3.09 21.57
CA GLY A 763 1.47 3.08 20.22
C GLY A 763 0.50 2.50 19.18
N GLY A 764 0.63 2.95 17.94
CA GLY A 764 -0.27 2.61 16.84
C GLY A 764 -1.71 2.92 17.20
N SER A 765 -2.56 1.89 17.18
CA SER A 765 -4.00 1.96 17.46
C SER A 765 -4.36 2.26 18.92
N ASP A 766 -3.42 2.15 19.85
CA ASP A 766 -3.61 2.55 21.24
C ASP A 766 -2.98 3.93 21.45
N PRO A 767 -3.77 5.01 21.57
CA PRO A 767 -3.21 6.36 21.77
C PRO A 767 -2.78 6.62 23.22
N GLY A 768 -3.22 5.78 24.17
CA GLY A 768 -3.21 6.12 25.59
C GLY A 768 -4.08 7.33 25.91
N ALA A 769 -3.79 8.00 27.02
CA ALA A 769 -4.50 9.21 27.42
C ALA A 769 -4.36 10.34 26.40
N THR A 770 -5.48 11.00 26.05
CA THR A 770 -5.51 11.94 24.92
C THR A 770 -5.80 13.38 25.34
N TYR A 771 -4.75 14.10 25.74
CA TYR A 771 -4.84 15.50 26.16
C TYR A 771 -3.73 16.32 25.51
N GLY A 772 -4.11 17.25 24.61
CA GLY A 772 -3.17 17.83 23.66
C GLY A 772 -2.76 16.80 22.61
N MET A 773 -1.49 16.40 22.63
CA MET A 773 -0.94 15.24 21.90
C MET A 773 -1.28 13.92 22.61
N ASP A 774 -1.37 12.82 21.87
CA ASP A 774 -1.64 11.49 22.46
C ASP A 774 -0.48 11.03 23.37
N GLU A 775 -0.79 10.37 24.48
CA GLU A 775 0.18 9.83 25.45
C GLU A 775 1.28 9.03 24.78
N LYS A 776 0.92 8.21 23.79
CA LYS A 776 1.85 7.40 22.99
C LYS A 776 3.02 8.20 22.40
N TRP A 777 2.84 9.48 22.09
CA TRP A 777 3.88 10.35 21.52
C TRP A 777 4.81 10.92 22.58
N TYR A 778 4.29 11.31 23.76
CA TYR A 778 5.13 11.67 24.89
C TYR A 778 5.96 10.47 25.36
N ASN A 779 5.31 9.31 25.46
CA ASN A 779 5.95 8.05 25.82
C ASN A 779 7.06 7.71 24.82
N LEU A 780 6.79 7.80 23.51
CA LEU A 780 7.77 7.50 22.47
C LEU A 780 8.94 8.50 22.47
N ASP A 781 8.67 9.81 22.50
CA ASP A 781 9.71 10.84 22.46
C ASP A 781 10.64 10.75 23.68
N ILE A 782 10.09 10.63 24.89
CA ILE A 782 10.90 10.47 26.11
C ILE A 782 11.68 9.15 26.06
N THR A 783 11.09 8.07 25.56
CA THR A 783 11.76 6.77 25.42
C THR A 783 12.94 6.84 24.44
N LEU A 784 12.79 7.51 23.29
CA LEU A 784 13.88 7.67 22.30
C LEU A 784 15.00 8.58 22.83
N ARG A 785 14.66 9.65 23.55
CA ARG A 785 15.65 10.50 24.24
C ARG A 785 16.41 9.71 25.29
N LEU A 786 15.71 8.92 26.10
CA LEU A 786 16.29 8.09 27.14
C LEU A 786 17.19 7.00 26.53
N GLU A 787 16.76 6.35 25.46
CA GLU A 787 17.54 5.36 24.71
C GLU A 787 18.88 5.95 24.28
N LYS A 788 18.85 7.14 23.66
CA LYS A 788 20.04 7.85 23.22
C LYS A 788 20.99 8.13 24.38
N LEU A 789 20.48 8.70 25.47
CA LEU A 789 21.28 9.03 26.66
C LEU A 789 21.93 7.79 27.29
N LEU A 790 21.17 6.70 27.45
CA LEU A 790 21.68 5.45 28.02
C LEU A 790 22.72 4.79 27.11
N LYS A 791 22.51 4.79 25.79
CA LYS A 791 23.49 4.29 24.81
C LYS A 791 24.78 5.11 24.81
N GLU A 792 24.69 6.44 24.93
CA GLU A 792 25.86 7.32 25.09
C GLU A 792 26.65 7.03 26.38
N LYS A 793 26.00 6.47 27.41
CA LYS A 793 26.64 6.01 28.66
C LYS A 793 27.10 4.56 28.61
N GLY A 794 26.98 3.89 27.46
CA GLY A 794 27.42 2.50 27.27
C GLY A 794 26.47 1.44 27.85
N VAL A 795 25.22 1.79 28.10
CA VAL A 795 24.18 0.86 28.57
C VAL A 795 23.59 0.09 27.39
N ASN A 796 23.39 -1.22 27.56
CA ASN A 796 22.70 -2.04 26.56
C ASN A 796 21.20 -1.78 26.66
N VAL A 797 20.60 -1.22 25.61
CA VAL A 797 19.19 -0.81 25.59
C VAL A 797 18.47 -1.43 24.39
N LYS A 798 17.27 -1.98 24.65
CA LYS A 798 16.30 -2.34 23.61
C LYS A 798 14.96 -1.67 23.87
N LEU A 799 14.24 -1.34 22.79
CA LEU A 799 12.93 -0.72 22.84
C LEU A 799 11.85 -1.72 22.45
N THR A 800 10.72 -1.74 23.15
CA THR A 800 9.53 -2.49 22.69
C THR A 800 8.98 -1.91 21.39
N ARG A 801 9.12 -0.59 21.19
CA ARG A 801 8.89 0.10 19.92
C ARG A 801 9.76 1.35 19.82
N SER A 802 10.23 1.66 18.61
CA SER A 802 10.96 2.89 18.27
C SER A 802 10.18 3.80 17.31
N THR A 803 8.98 3.38 16.89
CA THR A 803 8.06 4.08 16.01
C THR A 803 6.62 3.99 16.55
N ASP A 804 5.67 4.65 15.89
CA ASP A 804 4.26 4.62 16.31
C ASP A 804 3.53 3.34 15.85
N VAL A 805 3.93 2.21 16.41
CA VAL A 805 3.34 0.89 16.17
C VAL A 805 2.65 0.38 17.42
N PHE A 806 1.54 -0.34 17.24
CA PHE A 806 0.87 -1.01 18.34
C PHE A 806 1.65 -2.28 18.70
N VAL A 807 2.00 -2.41 19.98
CA VAL A 807 2.60 -3.63 20.55
C VAL A 807 1.69 -4.10 21.68
N GLY A 808 1.29 -5.37 21.66
CA GLY A 808 0.37 -5.92 22.65
C GLY A 808 0.94 -5.90 24.07
N LEU A 809 0.09 -5.83 25.10
CA LEU A 809 0.55 -5.82 26.50
C LEU A 809 1.29 -7.10 26.89
N ASP A 810 0.85 -8.25 26.36
CA ASP A 810 1.52 -9.54 26.55
C ASP A 810 2.82 -9.61 25.75
N GLU A 811 2.78 -9.14 24.50
CA GLU A 811 3.93 -9.05 23.60
C GLU A 811 5.08 -8.22 24.19
N ARG A 812 4.80 -7.07 24.80
CA ARG A 812 5.83 -6.24 25.49
C ARG A 812 6.57 -7.02 26.58
N ALA A 813 5.84 -7.79 27.38
CA ALA A 813 6.42 -8.63 28.42
C ALA A 813 7.17 -9.83 27.84
N GLU A 814 6.66 -10.44 26.77
CA GLU A 814 7.31 -11.53 26.03
C GLU A 814 8.63 -11.07 25.43
N MET A 815 8.67 -9.93 24.74
CA MET A 815 9.89 -9.34 24.18
C MET A 815 10.96 -9.14 25.26
N ALA A 816 10.59 -8.53 26.40
CA ALA A 816 11.52 -8.31 27.51
C ALA A 816 12.04 -9.62 28.11
N ASN A 817 11.18 -10.64 28.20
CA ASN A 817 11.53 -11.97 28.69
C ASN A 817 12.44 -12.72 27.72
N GLU A 818 12.14 -12.68 26.42
CA GLU A 818 12.89 -13.34 25.35
C GLU A 818 14.27 -12.74 25.15
N TRP A 819 14.38 -11.43 25.27
CA TRP A 819 15.67 -10.73 25.17
C TRP A 819 16.53 -10.89 26.42
N GLY A 820 15.97 -11.45 27.50
CA GLY A 820 16.67 -11.63 28.77
C GLY A 820 16.98 -10.30 29.45
N ALA A 821 16.02 -9.38 29.49
CA ALA A 821 16.22 -8.07 30.12
C ALA A 821 16.55 -8.22 31.62
N ASP A 822 17.48 -7.42 32.10
CA ASP A 822 17.82 -7.30 33.52
C ASP A 822 16.92 -6.28 34.23
N VAL A 823 16.41 -5.30 33.50
CA VAL A 823 15.51 -4.26 33.99
C VAL A 823 14.51 -3.91 32.88
N PHE A 824 13.23 -3.80 33.24
CA PHE A 824 12.17 -3.34 32.34
C PHE A 824 11.55 -2.04 32.85
N ILE A 825 11.59 -0.97 32.05
CA ILE A 825 11.03 0.33 32.41
C ILE A 825 9.97 0.71 31.37
N SER A 826 8.71 0.76 31.80
CA SER A 826 7.58 1.22 30.97
C SER A 826 7.28 2.69 31.26
N ILE A 827 7.22 3.50 30.21
CA ILE A 827 7.09 4.95 30.28
C ILE A 827 5.69 5.34 29.83
N HIS A 828 4.97 5.99 30.74
CA HIS A 828 3.58 6.40 30.62
C HIS A 828 3.36 7.81 31.18
N HIS A 829 2.17 8.35 30.92
CA HIS A 829 1.66 9.55 31.58
C HIS A 829 0.21 9.36 32.01
N ASN A 830 -0.08 9.76 33.25
CA ASN A 830 -1.36 9.54 33.89
C ASN A 830 -2.49 10.31 33.21
N ALA A 831 -3.72 9.85 33.42
CA ALA A 831 -4.94 10.62 33.20
C ALA A 831 -5.87 10.53 34.42
N LEU A 832 -5.41 11.11 35.53
CA LEU A 832 -6.17 11.18 36.78
C LEU A 832 -7.13 12.37 36.80
N MET A 833 -7.82 12.59 37.92
CA MET A 833 -8.62 13.80 38.09
C MET A 833 -7.77 15.04 37.82
N LYS A 834 -8.29 15.98 37.05
CA LYS A 834 -7.60 17.19 36.58
C LYS A 834 -6.82 18.01 37.64
N SER A 835 -7.31 18.00 38.89
CA SER A 835 -6.63 18.65 40.03
C SER A 835 -5.40 17.87 40.53
N MET A 836 -5.33 16.57 40.26
CA MET A 836 -4.16 15.75 40.53
C MET A 836 -3.09 16.01 39.47
N HIS A 837 -1.87 16.17 39.94
CA HIS A 837 -0.67 16.39 39.15
C HIS A 837 0.51 15.84 39.94
N GLY A 838 1.51 15.34 39.24
CA GLY A 838 2.70 14.74 39.81
C GLY A 838 3.05 13.39 39.22
N THR A 839 4.22 12.90 39.60
CA THR A 839 4.76 11.61 39.17
C THR A 839 4.19 10.51 40.05
N MET A 840 3.83 9.38 39.43
CA MET A 840 3.48 8.15 40.12
C MET A 840 4.33 7.01 39.56
N THR A 841 4.67 6.02 40.38
CA THR A 841 5.49 4.90 39.93
C THR A 841 4.93 3.59 40.44
N PHE A 842 4.87 2.59 39.58
CA PHE A 842 4.27 1.30 39.86
C PHE A 842 5.29 0.17 39.80
N TYR A 843 5.09 -0.81 40.68
CA TYR A 843 5.76 -2.11 40.62
C TYR A 843 4.77 -3.23 40.93
N TYR A 844 5.11 -4.47 40.56
CA TYR A 844 4.30 -5.63 40.93
C TYR A 844 4.75 -6.19 42.30
N PRO A 845 3.83 -6.52 43.25
CA PRO A 845 4.19 -6.91 44.62
C PRO A 845 5.19 -8.07 44.75
N THR A 846 5.20 -9.00 43.79
CA THR A 846 6.09 -10.18 43.81
C THR A 846 7.39 -9.98 43.03
N SER A 847 7.61 -8.79 42.45
CA SER A 847 8.85 -8.46 41.76
C SER A 847 10.00 -8.29 42.77
N TYR A 848 11.04 -9.11 42.65
CA TYR A 848 12.09 -9.26 43.67
C TYR A 848 12.94 -8.00 43.92
N LYS A 849 12.98 -7.05 42.97
CA LYS A 849 13.56 -5.69 43.15
C LYS A 849 12.67 -4.56 42.62
N GLY A 850 11.45 -4.87 42.17
CA GLY A 850 10.57 -3.88 41.55
C GLY A 850 10.25 -2.69 42.46
N LYS A 851 10.05 -2.93 43.77
CA LYS A 851 9.80 -1.86 44.75
C LYS A 851 10.99 -0.92 44.89
N GLU A 852 12.18 -1.48 45.02
CA GLU A 852 13.43 -0.73 45.20
C GLU A 852 13.73 0.13 43.97
N TYR A 853 13.62 -0.45 42.78
CA TYR A 853 13.86 0.27 41.52
C TYR A 853 12.81 1.35 41.28
N ALA A 854 11.53 1.07 41.60
CA ALA A 854 10.49 2.08 41.59
C ALA A 854 10.80 3.22 42.56
N THR A 855 11.33 2.95 43.76
CA THR A 855 11.75 3.99 44.71
C THR A 855 12.88 4.87 44.18
N ILE A 856 13.91 4.28 43.57
CA ILE A 856 15.03 5.05 43.00
C ILE A 856 14.53 5.97 41.90
N ILE A 857 13.78 5.43 40.94
CA ILE A 857 13.26 6.19 39.79
C ILE A 857 12.30 7.28 40.25
N HIS A 858 11.39 6.95 41.17
CA HIS A 858 10.42 7.90 41.67
C HIS A 858 11.09 9.10 42.36
N ASN A 859 12.00 8.85 43.30
CA ASN A 859 12.67 9.92 44.04
C ASN A 859 13.48 10.86 43.14
N ASP A 860 14.16 10.30 42.14
CA ASP A 860 14.93 11.09 41.18
C ASP A 860 14.00 11.92 40.27
N LEU A 861 12.89 11.34 39.76
CA LEU A 861 11.90 12.07 38.97
C LEU A 861 11.29 13.24 39.76
N ILE A 862 10.89 13.02 41.01
CA ILE A 862 10.36 14.06 41.90
C ILE A 862 11.38 15.19 42.06
N LYS A 863 12.63 14.84 42.41
CA LYS A 863 13.71 15.80 42.62
C LYS A 863 14.07 16.59 41.36
N ASN A 864 14.27 15.89 40.24
CA ASN A 864 14.84 16.47 39.03
C ASN A 864 13.79 17.22 38.21
N LEU A 865 12.54 16.75 38.18
CA LEU A 865 11.44 17.43 37.49
C LEU A 865 10.77 18.51 38.34
N GLY A 866 10.97 18.48 39.66
CA GLY A 866 10.18 19.27 40.60
C GLY A 866 8.71 18.86 40.55
N SER A 867 8.48 17.56 40.37
CA SER A 867 7.15 16.97 40.22
C SER A 867 6.52 16.74 41.59
N ASN A 868 5.18 16.81 41.66
CA ASN A 868 4.47 16.51 42.89
C ASN A 868 4.47 14.98 43.15
N ASP A 869 4.54 14.57 44.40
CA ASP A 869 4.64 13.15 44.77
C ASP A 869 3.24 12.52 44.87
N LEU A 870 2.87 11.70 43.87
CA LEU A 870 1.64 10.90 43.90
C LEU A 870 1.85 9.46 44.43
N GLY A 871 3.08 9.17 44.83
CA GLY A 871 3.50 7.97 45.54
C GLY A 871 3.95 6.83 44.63
N ILE A 872 4.57 5.86 45.28
CA ILE A 872 4.92 4.57 44.70
C ILE A 872 3.81 3.57 45.06
N ARG A 873 3.27 2.88 44.06
CA ARG A 873 2.10 2.00 44.23
C ARG A 873 2.34 0.62 43.65
N THR A 874 1.45 -0.30 44.02
CA THR A 874 1.37 -1.59 43.35
C THR A 874 0.19 -1.62 42.40
N ALA A 875 0.37 -2.25 41.24
CA ALA A 875 -0.69 -2.42 40.26
C ALA A 875 -0.55 -3.75 39.53
N ASN A 876 -1.67 -4.34 39.11
CA ASN A 876 -1.70 -5.65 38.44
C ASN A 876 -1.55 -5.54 36.91
N PHE A 877 -0.69 -4.63 36.45
CA PHE A 877 -0.46 -4.41 35.03
C PHE A 877 0.26 -5.60 34.39
N VAL A 878 -0.17 -5.98 33.19
CA VAL A 878 0.35 -7.15 32.46
C VAL A 878 1.86 -7.07 32.29
N VAL A 879 2.36 -5.91 31.84
CA VAL A 879 3.78 -5.62 31.62
C VAL A 879 4.63 -5.65 32.90
N LEU A 880 4.02 -5.54 34.08
CA LEU A 880 4.73 -5.67 35.37
C LEU A 880 4.61 -7.07 35.97
N ARG A 881 3.48 -7.75 35.73
CA ARG A 881 3.19 -9.09 36.27
C ARG A 881 3.84 -10.20 35.47
N LYS A 882 3.87 -10.10 34.13
CA LYS A 882 4.31 -11.17 33.23
C LYS A 882 5.80 -11.10 32.87
N THR A 883 6.47 -10.00 33.18
CA THR A 883 7.93 -9.87 33.08
C THR A 883 8.64 -10.66 34.18
N LYS A 884 9.75 -11.31 33.83
CA LYS A 884 10.55 -12.17 34.74
C LYS A 884 11.64 -11.40 35.49
N MET A 885 11.96 -10.19 35.05
CA MET A 885 12.94 -9.29 35.66
C MET A 885 12.25 -8.18 36.47
N PRO A 886 13.00 -7.40 37.27
CA PRO A 886 12.47 -6.21 37.94
C PRO A 886 11.87 -5.24 36.92
N ALA A 887 10.60 -4.94 37.09
CA ALA A 887 9.82 -4.13 36.17
C ALA A 887 9.18 -2.95 36.90
N VAL A 888 9.28 -1.77 36.29
CA VAL A 888 8.75 -0.52 36.81
C VAL A 888 7.95 0.17 35.70
N LEU A 889 6.77 0.66 36.03
CA LEU A 889 6.00 1.56 35.16
C LEU A 889 6.01 2.95 35.78
N VAL A 890 6.48 3.93 35.03
CA VAL A 890 6.51 5.33 35.46
C VAL A 890 5.41 6.10 34.77
N GLU A 891 4.64 6.82 35.58
CA GLU A 891 3.77 7.87 35.11
C GLU A 891 4.48 9.19 35.37
N ILE A 892 5.12 9.76 34.34
CA ILE A 892 6.04 10.90 34.50
C ILE A 892 5.29 12.14 35.00
N GLY A 893 4.05 12.32 34.55
CA GLY A 893 3.13 13.36 34.97
C GLY A 893 1.71 13.03 34.49
N CYS A 894 0.75 13.89 34.78
CA CYS A 894 -0.65 13.69 34.48
C CYS A 894 -1.10 14.56 33.30
N LEU A 895 -1.40 13.95 32.15
CA LEU A 895 -1.82 14.66 30.93
C LEU A 895 -3.12 15.44 31.10
N THR A 896 -3.95 15.05 32.07
CA THR A 896 -5.18 15.78 32.45
C THR A 896 -4.91 17.06 33.22
N ASN A 897 -3.70 17.27 33.75
CA ASN A 897 -3.34 18.51 34.42
C ASN A 897 -2.62 19.44 33.44
N ASP A 898 -3.20 20.62 33.20
CA ASP A 898 -2.70 21.51 32.15
C ASP A 898 -1.33 22.13 32.47
N GLY A 899 -0.99 22.24 33.76
CA GLY A 899 0.34 22.64 34.19
C GLY A 899 1.41 21.62 33.82
N GLU A 900 1.12 20.32 34.00
CA GLU A 900 2.02 19.24 33.58
C GLU A 900 2.00 19.01 32.07
N LEU A 901 0.84 19.11 31.43
CA LEU A 901 0.72 19.02 29.97
C LEU A 901 1.48 20.15 29.26
N ALA A 902 1.41 21.38 29.76
CA ALA A 902 2.17 22.50 29.20
C ALA A 902 3.69 22.26 29.31
N LYS A 903 4.16 21.73 30.44
CA LYS A 903 5.56 21.31 30.59
C LYS A 903 5.90 20.20 29.59
N LEU A 904 5.11 19.12 29.52
CA LEU A 904 5.32 17.98 28.64
C LEU A 904 5.33 18.34 27.14
N ASN A 905 4.63 19.40 26.73
CA ASN A 905 4.69 19.91 25.36
C ASN A 905 6.03 20.58 25.00
N THR A 906 6.82 20.98 25.98
CA THR A 906 8.18 21.51 25.74
C THR A 906 9.17 20.37 25.53
N GLU A 907 10.05 20.53 24.53
CA GLU A 907 11.18 19.63 24.32
C GLU A 907 12.08 19.57 25.55
N GLU A 908 12.32 20.70 26.21
CA GLU A 908 13.18 20.82 27.39
C GLU A 908 12.70 19.95 28.56
N TYR A 909 11.39 19.88 28.83
CA TYR A 909 10.87 19.04 29.91
C TYR A 909 10.93 17.56 29.56
N ARG A 910 10.64 17.17 28.32
CA ARG A 910 10.75 15.77 27.86
C ARG A 910 12.21 15.30 27.89
N GLN A 911 13.13 16.19 27.50
CA GLN A 911 14.56 15.96 27.63
C GLN A 911 14.99 15.81 29.10
N LYS A 912 14.51 16.66 30.00
CA LYS A 912 14.80 16.57 31.44
C LYS A 912 14.24 15.30 32.08
N ALA A 913 13.07 14.82 31.64
CA ALA A 913 12.49 13.57 32.09
C ALA A 913 13.33 12.37 31.64
N ALA A 914 13.79 12.36 30.39
CA ALA A 914 14.72 11.36 29.89
C ALA A 914 16.07 11.39 30.64
N GLU A 915 16.62 12.56 30.94
CA GLU A 915 17.85 12.71 31.74
C GLU A 915 17.68 12.16 33.16
N SER A 916 16.57 12.46 33.82
CA SER A 916 16.29 11.93 35.16
C SER A 916 16.13 10.42 35.16
N LEU A 917 15.41 9.86 34.18
CA LEU A 917 15.29 8.40 34.03
C LEU A 917 16.66 7.75 33.75
N CYS A 918 17.51 8.40 32.95
CA CYS A 918 18.87 7.94 32.68
C CYS A 918 19.69 7.87 33.97
N GLU A 919 19.66 8.91 34.81
CA GLU A 919 20.36 8.92 36.10
C GLU A 919 19.90 7.78 37.02
N SER A 920 18.59 7.56 37.12
CA SER A 920 18.03 6.48 37.95
C SER A 920 18.40 5.09 37.45
N ILE A 921 18.33 4.88 36.13
CA ILE A 921 18.67 3.59 35.52
C ILE A 921 20.16 3.30 35.71
N LEU A 922 21.04 4.30 35.58
CA LEU A 922 22.46 4.13 35.87
C LEU A 922 22.71 3.72 37.33
N LYS A 923 22.00 4.31 38.30
CA LYS A 923 22.05 3.86 39.71
C LYS A 923 21.61 2.41 39.85
N ILE A 924 20.46 2.05 39.26
CA ILE A 924 19.89 0.70 39.32
C ILE A 924 20.85 -0.36 38.76
N ILE A 925 21.43 -0.10 37.59
CA ILE A 925 22.28 -1.11 36.93
C ILE A 925 23.68 -1.19 37.57
N SER A 926 24.11 -0.16 38.29
CA SER A 926 25.38 -0.13 39.04
C SER A 926 25.35 -0.87 40.38
N GLN A 927 24.16 -1.21 40.89
CA GLN A 927 23.96 -2.09 42.05
C GLN A 927 24.07 -3.56 41.66
#